data_AF-A0AAW6C2L8-F1
#
_entry.id   AF-A0AAW6C2L8-F1
#
_cell.length_a   1.000
_cell.length_b   1.000
_cell.length_c   1.000
_cell.angle_alpha   90.00
_cell.angle_beta   90.00
_cell.angle_gamma   90.00
#
_symmetry.space_group_name_H-M   'P 1'
#
loop_
_entity.id
_entity.type
_entity.pdbx_description
1 polymer ?
#
loop_
_entity_poly.entity_id
_entity_poly.type
_entity_poly.pdbx_seq_one_letter_code
_entity_poly.pdbx_strand_id
1 'polypeptide(L)'
;MWRGLDWTQLEDELLEYQRSLARVAFAGHWGHVAELQKKLVRSLAAKALAVRHVVQNDSEPGIDGVRWQTDGEKMRAALSLTSKGYHARPYRRFLLQDGDKERRINVPTAYDKAMQALYAFSLDPVAESTADKKSFAFRKGRSIYDAHACLCRALEGTGAPEWIVRADVRACYDSLSQEWLLAHIPMDRKVLREFLKAGVAFGGELFPTEVGISQGASLSPILGNMALDGLQAYLYEQLYPNRSPDYGGGDLTRFADDMIITARSRAQAELILELLEQFLAARGLKLNWDKTYISKVSLGFEFLSRWYRREDSVLVVRPSDQAVKRFENSLESFILGHKGSQQTLIERLNRKLNGWGSYHRVTDAFDAFRRIDSCVQALLIKKMRQLHPKRKWKTIQNMYWYEQDGHHIFALRDNKSVRVARLAELEITEHKPIRLSFHPYLDQGYYLWLQRRRDDQKVSGAKRRGIWRRQAGRCHYCGRPMLPDQEIRLVELVLGRGRTVSNLAYIHQSCAYDVVIEGKEGDSSGLDVLTLLDGVTEPVRGLEDPYWDLREVFRLCRQPSVTLTFQEIERIIGFELDWEARYFQAFWFDEAPAYVGSQWEKEFPFHAVEPSRQAAEYVIADAWRSQGYRIQRLDLTHGKVVFHREVYGTVGLTIPPVLLQGRISENAAHEATTFFAYLIKKYGL
;
A
#
# COMPACT_ATOMS: atom_id res chain seq x y z
N MET A 1 7.79 -17.69 24.42
CA MET A 1 6.97 -16.67 25.11
C MET A 1 5.93 -16.05 24.18
N TRP A 2 6.32 -15.32 23.11
CA TRP A 2 5.36 -14.72 22.16
C TRP A 2 4.37 -15.69 21.51
N ARG A 3 4.82 -16.85 21.01
CA ARG A 3 3.94 -17.89 20.44
C ARG A 3 2.96 -18.52 21.45
N GLY A 4 3.30 -18.46 22.74
CA GLY A 4 2.49 -19.03 23.81
C GLY A 4 1.50 -18.04 24.42
N LEU A 5 1.40 -16.83 23.89
CA LEU A 5 0.40 -15.85 24.33
C LEU A 5 -0.99 -16.28 23.84
N ASP A 6 -1.96 -16.30 24.74
CA ASP A 6 -3.36 -16.44 24.37
C ASP A 6 -3.88 -15.10 23.81
N TRP A 7 -3.85 -14.99 22.49
CA TRP A 7 -4.27 -13.78 21.78
C TRP A 7 -5.73 -13.41 22.02
N THR A 8 -6.60 -14.40 22.20
CA THR A 8 -8.03 -14.15 22.45
C THR A 8 -8.22 -13.57 23.84
N GLN A 9 -7.54 -14.13 24.84
CA GLN A 9 -7.56 -13.58 26.19
C GLN A 9 -7.05 -12.13 26.23
N LEU A 10 -5.95 -11.81 25.55
CA LEU A 10 -5.42 -10.44 25.51
C LEU A 10 -6.38 -9.48 24.81
N GLU A 11 -7.04 -9.92 23.74
CA GLU A 11 -8.07 -9.14 23.03
C GLU A 11 -9.28 -8.85 23.92
N ASP A 12 -9.73 -9.84 24.68
CA ASP A 12 -10.85 -9.70 25.62
C ASP A 12 -10.50 -8.74 26.77
N GLU A 13 -9.29 -8.84 27.34
CA GLU A 13 -8.80 -7.91 28.37
C GLU A 13 -8.75 -6.47 27.83
N LEU A 14 -8.16 -6.27 26.64
CA LEU A 14 -8.12 -4.95 26.02
C LEU A 14 -9.54 -4.41 25.80
N LEU A 15 -10.44 -5.24 25.29
CA LEU A 15 -11.81 -4.84 25.04
C LEU A 15 -12.51 -4.44 26.34
N GLU A 16 -12.31 -5.15 27.46
CA GLU A 16 -12.87 -4.79 28.75
C GLU A 16 -12.42 -3.40 29.22
N TYR A 17 -11.13 -3.09 29.10
CA TYR A 17 -10.62 -1.73 29.36
C TYR A 17 -11.28 -0.70 28.45
N GLN A 18 -11.38 -0.98 27.16
CA GLN A 18 -11.99 -0.08 26.18
C GLN A 18 -13.48 0.16 26.45
N ARG A 19 -14.22 -0.86 26.88
CA ARG A 19 -15.62 -0.75 27.30
C ARG A 19 -15.76 0.12 28.55
N SER A 20 -14.87 -0.06 29.52
CA SER A 20 -14.85 0.74 30.74
C SER A 20 -14.53 2.21 30.43
N LEU A 21 -13.54 2.46 29.58
CA LEU A 21 -13.21 3.80 29.06
C LEU A 21 -14.40 4.45 28.37
N ALA A 22 -15.07 3.74 27.46
CA ALA A 22 -16.26 4.23 26.77
C ALA A 22 -17.37 4.61 27.75
N ARG A 23 -17.64 3.79 28.78
CA ARG A 23 -18.68 4.08 29.78
C ARG A 23 -18.40 5.38 30.54
N VAL A 24 -17.17 5.56 31.03
CA VAL A 24 -16.82 6.76 31.80
C VAL A 24 -16.69 8.00 30.92
N ALA A 25 -16.23 7.86 29.68
CA ALA A 25 -16.18 8.96 28.71
C ALA A 25 -17.58 9.41 28.31
N PHE A 26 -18.49 8.46 28.02
CA PHE A 26 -19.88 8.74 27.73
C PHE A 26 -20.61 9.44 28.88
N ALA A 27 -20.23 9.14 30.14
CA ALA A 27 -20.75 9.82 31.33
C ALA A 27 -20.05 11.16 31.64
N GLY A 28 -19.02 11.57 30.89
CA GLY A 28 -18.29 12.83 31.12
C GLY A 28 -17.34 12.81 32.33
N HIS A 29 -16.96 11.64 32.84
CA HIS A 29 -16.08 11.50 34.00
C HIS A 29 -14.59 11.54 33.62
N TRP A 30 -14.10 12.72 33.22
CA TRP A 30 -12.76 12.90 32.63
C TRP A 30 -11.58 12.50 33.55
N GLY A 31 -11.73 12.63 34.88
CA GLY A 31 -10.72 12.14 35.83
C GLY A 31 -10.51 10.62 35.73
N HIS A 32 -11.62 9.86 35.70
CA HIS A 32 -11.60 8.42 35.55
C HIS A 32 -11.12 7.98 34.16
N VAL A 33 -11.44 8.75 33.10
CA VAL A 33 -10.88 8.52 31.75
C VAL A 33 -9.36 8.52 31.80
N ALA A 34 -8.76 9.57 32.39
CA ALA A 34 -7.30 9.70 32.48
C ALA A 34 -6.65 8.56 33.29
N GLU A 35 -7.29 8.10 34.37
CA GLU A 35 -6.82 6.96 35.15
C GLU A 35 -6.86 5.64 34.38
N LEU A 36 -7.97 5.36 33.70
CA LEU A 36 -8.14 4.14 32.92
C LEU A 36 -7.22 4.11 31.70
N GLN A 37 -7.00 5.25 31.03
CA GLN A 37 -6.03 5.34 29.94
C GLN A 37 -4.61 5.00 30.45
N LYS A 38 -4.21 5.53 31.61
CA LYS A 38 -2.92 5.20 32.25
C LYS A 38 -2.80 3.72 32.59
N LYS A 39 -3.88 3.07 33.05
CA LYS A 39 -3.90 1.62 33.31
C LYS A 39 -3.76 0.82 32.02
N LEU A 40 -4.55 1.16 30.98
CA LEU A 40 -4.53 0.47 29.69
C LEU A 40 -3.15 0.52 29.05
N VAL A 41 -2.52 1.69 28.91
CA VAL A 41 -1.21 1.80 28.26
C VAL A 41 -0.07 1.10 29.03
N ARG A 42 -0.30 0.74 30.30
CA ARG A 42 0.64 -0.05 31.10
C ARG A 42 0.38 -1.56 31.04
N SER A 43 -0.81 -2.00 30.62
CA SER A 43 -1.14 -3.42 30.51
C SER A 43 -0.25 -4.11 29.48
N LEU A 44 0.23 -5.30 29.84
CA LEU A 44 0.99 -6.16 28.93
C LEU A 44 0.13 -6.59 27.73
N ALA A 45 -1.17 -6.82 27.94
CA ALA A 45 -2.10 -7.19 26.87
C ALA A 45 -2.13 -6.11 25.78
N ALA A 46 -2.38 -4.85 26.17
CA ALA A 46 -2.42 -3.73 25.25
C ALA A 46 -1.08 -3.53 24.51
N LYS A 47 0.05 -3.63 25.22
CA LYS A 47 1.39 -3.50 24.64
C LYS A 47 1.72 -4.61 23.64
N ALA A 48 1.42 -5.86 23.98
CA ALA A 48 1.62 -7.01 23.09
C ALA A 48 0.74 -6.89 21.83
N LEU A 49 -0.52 -6.47 22.00
CA LEU A 49 -1.44 -6.23 20.87
C LEU A 49 -0.98 -5.07 19.99
N ALA A 50 -0.40 -4.02 20.56
CA ALA A 50 0.14 -2.89 19.80
C ALA A 50 1.34 -3.31 18.94
N VAL A 51 2.28 -4.07 19.51
CA VAL A 51 3.39 -4.66 18.73
C VAL A 51 2.86 -5.60 17.65
N ARG A 52 1.88 -6.44 17.98
CA ARG A 52 1.25 -7.35 17.02
C ARG A 52 0.61 -6.59 15.87
N HIS A 53 -0.06 -5.48 16.12
CA HIS A 53 -0.64 -4.61 15.10
C HIS A 53 0.43 -4.08 14.13
N VAL A 54 1.58 -3.62 14.64
CA VAL A 54 2.69 -3.13 13.79
C VAL A 54 3.30 -4.24 12.94
N VAL A 55 3.47 -5.45 13.50
CA VAL A 55 4.06 -6.59 12.80
C VAL A 55 3.13 -7.14 11.72
N GLN A 56 1.81 -7.07 11.93
CA GLN A 56 0.82 -7.57 10.97
C GLN A 56 0.56 -6.60 9.81
N ASN A 57 0.80 -5.30 10.02
CA ASN A 57 0.69 -4.31 8.97
C ASN A 57 2.00 -4.26 8.19
N ASP A 58 1.96 -4.60 6.89
CA ASP A 58 3.12 -4.45 6.00
C ASP A 58 3.37 -2.98 5.69
N SER A 59 4.00 -2.30 6.64
CA SER A 59 4.33 -0.88 6.59
C SER A 59 5.83 -0.71 6.45
N GLU A 60 6.24 0.28 5.65
CA GLU A 60 7.65 0.60 5.45
C GLU A 60 8.38 0.87 6.78
N PRO A 61 9.65 0.48 6.94
CA PRO A 61 10.37 0.77 8.17
C PRO A 61 10.61 2.28 8.32
N GLY A 62 10.71 2.74 9.57
CA GLY A 62 11.05 4.13 9.85
C GLY A 62 12.51 4.45 9.54
N ILE A 63 12.99 5.58 10.05
CA ILE A 63 14.36 6.06 9.81
C ILE A 63 15.45 5.09 10.28
N ASP A 64 15.14 4.24 11.25
CA ASP A 64 16.08 3.25 11.81
C ASP A 64 16.11 1.92 11.06
N GLY A 65 15.27 1.73 10.04
CA GLY A 65 15.24 0.50 9.24
C GLY A 65 14.70 -0.74 9.99
N VAL A 66 14.27 -0.60 11.24
CA VAL A 66 13.94 -1.76 12.10
C VAL A 66 12.58 -2.36 11.73
N ARG A 67 12.57 -3.69 11.55
CA ARG A 67 11.36 -4.53 11.52
C ARG A 67 11.51 -5.66 12.53
N TRP A 68 10.50 -5.91 13.37
CA TRP A 68 10.52 -7.04 14.32
C TRP A 68 10.11 -8.33 13.62
N GLN A 69 11.06 -9.24 13.42
CA GLN A 69 10.82 -10.48 12.68
C GLN A 69 10.71 -11.67 13.63
N THR A 70 11.61 -11.75 14.61
CA THR A 70 11.67 -12.87 15.54
C THR A 70 10.70 -12.69 16.69
N ASP A 71 10.26 -13.79 17.27
CA ASP A 71 9.36 -13.79 18.42
C ASP A 71 9.99 -13.19 19.69
N GLY A 72 11.32 -13.30 19.81
CA GLY A 72 12.09 -12.66 20.88
C GLY A 72 12.13 -11.14 20.72
N GLU A 73 12.29 -10.60 19.51
CA GLU A 73 12.20 -9.16 19.24
C GLU A 73 10.81 -8.61 19.56
N LYS A 74 9.75 -9.30 19.10
CA LYS A 74 8.35 -8.89 19.34
C LYS A 74 8.05 -8.82 20.83
N MET A 75 8.46 -9.83 21.61
CA MET A 75 8.21 -9.83 23.05
C MET A 75 9.02 -8.76 23.78
N ARG A 76 10.31 -8.58 23.43
CA ARG A 76 11.13 -7.51 24.00
C ARG A 76 10.55 -6.13 23.68
N ALA A 77 10.09 -5.93 22.45
CA ALA A 77 9.40 -4.71 22.05
C ALA A 77 8.18 -4.45 22.94
N ALA A 78 7.31 -5.46 23.12
CA ALA A 78 6.11 -5.32 23.94
C ALA A 78 6.42 -4.96 25.40
N LEU A 79 7.44 -5.59 25.99
CA LEU A 79 7.90 -5.28 27.35
C LEU A 79 8.53 -3.89 27.46
N SER A 80 9.18 -3.41 26.39
CA SER A 80 9.88 -2.13 26.35
C SER A 80 8.97 -0.91 26.10
N LEU A 81 7.72 -1.10 25.66
CA LEU A 81 6.78 0.01 25.45
C LEU A 81 6.53 0.76 26.77
N THR A 82 6.86 2.04 26.81
CA THR A 82 6.70 2.87 28.02
C THR A 82 6.49 4.34 27.67
N SER A 83 5.58 4.99 28.39
CA SER A 83 5.41 6.45 28.34
C SER A 83 6.47 7.19 29.16
N LYS A 84 7.11 6.51 30.12
CA LYS A 84 8.09 7.13 31.01
C LYS A 84 9.38 7.39 30.24
N GLY A 85 9.75 8.66 30.09
CA GLY A 85 10.94 9.06 29.34
C GLY A 85 10.83 8.84 27.82
N TYR A 86 9.61 8.63 27.31
CA TYR A 86 9.39 8.45 25.87
C TYR A 86 9.81 9.69 25.09
N HIS A 87 10.59 9.48 24.03
CA HIS A 87 10.98 10.49 23.05
C HIS A 87 10.77 9.90 21.66
N ALA A 88 9.99 10.57 20.82
CA ALA A 88 9.69 10.08 19.48
C ALA A 88 10.90 10.30 18.56
N ARG A 89 11.16 9.36 17.65
CA ARG A 89 12.17 9.55 16.60
C ARG A 89 11.56 10.30 15.41
N PRO A 90 12.37 11.07 14.65
CA PRO A 90 11.91 11.70 13.43
C PRO A 90 11.32 10.71 12.44
N TYR A 91 10.22 11.09 11.81
CA TYR A 91 9.55 10.23 10.84
C TYR A 91 10.33 10.22 9.54
N ARG A 92 10.51 9.04 8.94
CA ARG A 92 11.11 8.94 7.61
C ARG A 92 10.09 9.40 6.57
N ARG A 93 10.41 10.42 5.79
CA ARG A 93 9.58 10.85 4.67
C ARG A 93 9.97 10.12 3.40
N PHE A 94 8.95 9.71 2.67
CA PHE A 94 9.08 9.33 1.27
C PHE A 94 7.92 9.89 0.46
N LEU A 95 8.15 9.94 -0.84
CA LEU A 95 7.21 10.48 -1.82
C LEU A 95 6.59 9.29 -2.54
N LEU A 96 5.27 9.27 -2.60
CA LEU A 96 4.50 8.26 -3.31
C LEU A 96 3.73 8.94 -4.44
N GLN A 97 3.87 8.47 -5.67
CA GLN A 97 3.05 8.97 -6.77
C GLN A 97 1.63 8.41 -6.66
N ASP A 98 0.65 9.32 -6.63
CA ASP A 98 -0.78 9.03 -6.67
C ASP A 98 -1.39 9.74 -7.89
N GLY A 99 -1.33 9.06 -9.03
CA GLY A 99 -1.63 9.65 -10.33
C GLY A 99 -0.64 10.78 -10.68
N ASP A 100 -1.15 11.95 -11.04
CA ASP A 100 -0.34 13.13 -11.36
C ASP A 100 0.12 13.91 -10.12
N LYS A 101 -0.21 13.44 -8.90
CA LYS A 101 0.12 14.12 -7.65
C LYS A 101 1.13 13.33 -6.83
N GLU A 102 2.07 14.05 -6.25
CA GLU A 102 3.01 13.49 -5.29
C GLU A 102 2.43 13.57 -3.88
N ARG A 103 2.32 12.41 -3.22
CA ARG A 103 1.85 12.30 -1.84
C ARG A 103 3.04 12.12 -0.91
N ARG A 104 3.15 13.01 0.07
CA ARG A 104 4.17 12.95 1.13
C ARG A 104 3.67 12.04 2.25
N ILE A 105 4.39 10.96 2.51
CA ILE A 105 4.08 10.03 3.61
C ILE A 105 5.24 10.13 4.60
N ASN A 106 4.93 10.32 5.89
CA ASN A 106 5.95 10.28 6.94
C ASN A 106 5.71 9.09 7.86
N VAL A 107 6.68 8.17 7.89
CA VAL A 107 6.56 6.88 8.55
C VAL A 107 7.39 6.85 9.84
N PRO A 108 6.75 6.57 11.00
CA PRO A 108 7.46 6.44 12.27
C PRO A 108 8.31 5.16 12.33
N THR A 109 9.18 5.07 13.34
CA THR A 109 9.88 3.81 13.64
C THR A 109 8.92 2.73 14.12
N ALA A 110 9.33 1.45 14.09
CA ALA A 110 8.48 0.36 14.57
C ALA A 110 8.04 0.57 16.04
N TYR A 111 8.94 1.07 16.88
CA TYR A 111 8.64 1.42 18.27
C TYR A 111 7.59 2.54 18.36
N ASP A 112 7.76 3.62 17.60
CA ASP A 112 6.83 4.76 17.60
C ASP A 112 5.46 4.38 17.02
N LYS A 113 5.40 3.53 15.99
CA LYS A 113 4.14 2.97 15.49
C LYS A 113 3.43 2.16 16.57
N ALA A 114 4.16 1.37 17.36
CA ALA A 114 3.57 0.60 18.44
C ALA A 114 3.10 1.49 19.59
N MET A 115 3.85 2.55 19.93
CA MET A 115 3.40 3.57 20.87
C MET A 115 2.13 4.29 20.38
N GLN A 116 2.06 4.68 19.10
CA GLN A 116 0.86 5.28 18.52
C GLN A 116 -0.32 4.31 18.53
N ALA A 117 -0.13 3.04 18.19
CA ALA A 117 -1.18 2.02 18.23
C ALA A 117 -1.68 1.78 19.67
N LEU A 118 -0.76 1.74 20.64
CA LEU A 118 -1.08 1.61 22.06
C LEU A 118 -1.93 2.78 22.55
N TYR A 119 -1.57 4.01 22.20
CA TYR A 119 -2.35 5.19 22.54
C TYR A 119 -3.66 5.28 21.76
N ALA A 120 -3.70 4.82 20.51
CA ALA A 120 -4.92 4.71 19.73
C ALA A 120 -5.94 3.76 20.42
N PHE A 121 -5.49 2.63 20.98
CA PHE A 121 -6.37 1.74 21.75
C PHE A 121 -7.00 2.44 22.97
N SER A 122 -6.29 3.39 23.58
CA SER A 122 -6.77 4.16 24.73
C SER A 122 -7.67 5.33 24.34
N LEU A 123 -7.46 5.92 23.17
CA LEU A 123 -8.16 7.12 22.73
C LEU A 123 -9.43 6.79 21.93
N ASP A 124 -9.43 5.73 21.12
CA ASP A 124 -10.55 5.34 20.25
C ASP A 124 -11.90 5.19 20.99
N PRO A 125 -11.98 4.56 22.19
CA PRO A 125 -13.24 4.48 22.93
C PRO A 125 -13.75 5.84 23.43
N VAL A 126 -12.83 6.75 23.74
CA VAL A 126 -13.15 8.12 24.16
C VAL A 126 -13.64 8.93 22.96
N ALA A 127 -12.92 8.85 21.83
CA ALA A 127 -13.29 9.49 20.58
C ALA A 127 -14.69 9.03 20.11
N GLU A 128 -14.99 7.73 20.14
CA GLU A 128 -16.32 7.22 19.79
C GLU A 128 -17.43 7.72 20.73
N SER A 129 -17.11 8.01 21.99
CA SER A 129 -18.07 8.52 22.99
C SER A 129 -18.41 9.99 22.77
N THR A 130 -17.50 10.77 22.18
CA THR A 130 -17.66 12.21 21.93
C THR A 130 -17.96 12.57 20.48
N ALA A 131 -17.87 11.60 19.57
CA ALA A 131 -17.94 11.87 18.14
C ALA A 131 -19.34 12.26 17.66
N ASP A 132 -19.40 13.03 16.57
CA ASP A 132 -20.66 13.38 15.91
C ASP A 132 -21.36 12.12 15.37
N LYS A 133 -22.68 12.08 15.44
CA LYS A 133 -23.46 10.89 15.07
C LYS A 133 -23.37 10.56 13.58
N LYS A 134 -23.32 11.60 12.73
CA LYS A 134 -23.21 11.50 11.26
C LYS A 134 -21.79 11.77 10.75
N SER A 135 -20.79 11.36 11.52
CA SER A 135 -19.39 11.21 11.09
C SER A 135 -19.07 9.73 10.85
N PHE A 136 -18.57 9.39 9.65
CA PHE A 136 -18.49 7.97 9.23
C PHE A 136 -17.07 7.45 8.97
N ALA A 137 -16.13 8.29 8.53
CA ALA A 137 -14.81 7.83 8.11
C ALA A 137 -13.95 7.37 9.29
N PHE A 138 -13.14 6.34 9.07
CA PHE A 138 -12.16 5.82 10.05
C PHE A 138 -12.74 5.39 11.40
N ARG A 139 -14.04 5.06 11.44
CA ARG A 139 -14.76 4.69 12.66
C ARG A 139 -15.26 3.25 12.62
N LYS A 140 -15.19 2.56 13.76
CA LYS A 140 -15.56 1.14 13.84
C LYS A 140 -17.02 0.92 13.48
N GLY A 141 -17.26 -0.03 12.58
CA GLY A 141 -18.62 -0.40 12.18
C GLY A 141 -19.33 0.64 11.29
N ARG A 142 -18.66 1.72 10.88
CA ARG A 142 -19.20 2.73 9.95
C ARG A 142 -18.55 2.59 8.58
N SER A 143 -19.25 2.99 7.53
CA SER A 143 -18.78 2.89 6.15
C SER A 143 -19.26 4.07 5.32
N ILE A 144 -18.67 4.23 4.14
CA ILE A 144 -19.08 5.24 3.17
C ILE A 144 -20.52 5.04 2.68
N TYR A 145 -20.99 3.79 2.67
CA TYR A 145 -22.36 3.45 2.32
C TYR A 145 -23.36 3.92 3.38
N ASP A 146 -22.95 3.98 4.66
CA ASP A 146 -23.77 4.55 5.72
C ASP A 146 -23.95 6.06 5.51
N ALA A 147 -22.87 6.77 5.14
CA ALA A 147 -22.93 8.19 4.80
C ALA A 147 -23.89 8.44 3.62
N HIS A 148 -23.75 7.65 2.55
CA HIS A 148 -24.63 7.71 1.38
C HIS A 148 -26.10 7.47 1.75
N ALA A 149 -26.41 6.38 2.46
CA ALA A 149 -27.78 6.04 2.82
C ALA A 149 -28.40 7.05 3.80
N CYS A 150 -27.62 7.61 4.73
CA CYS A 150 -28.08 8.69 5.60
C CYS A 150 -28.38 9.97 4.81
N LEU A 151 -27.56 10.31 3.83
CA LEU A 151 -27.78 11.47 2.98
C LEU A 151 -29.02 11.30 2.09
N CYS A 152 -29.23 10.13 1.48
CA CYS A 152 -30.45 9.87 0.69
C CYS A 152 -31.71 10.09 1.55
N ARG A 153 -31.74 9.50 2.75
CA ARG A 153 -32.86 9.68 3.69
C ARG A 153 -33.08 11.14 4.11
N ALA A 154 -32.01 11.93 4.21
CA ALA A 154 -32.13 13.34 4.54
C ALA A 154 -32.70 14.17 3.38
N LEU A 155 -32.53 13.72 2.13
CA LEU A 155 -32.91 14.45 0.91
C LEU A 155 -34.20 13.94 0.25
N GLU A 156 -34.76 12.84 0.75
CA GLU A 156 -36.01 12.22 0.31
C GLU A 156 -37.19 12.60 1.21
N GLY A 157 -38.41 12.50 0.67
CA GLY A 157 -39.65 12.69 1.43
C GLY A 157 -40.20 14.12 1.43
N THR A 158 -41.37 14.27 2.06
CA THR A 158 -42.07 15.55 2.16
C THR A 158 -41.32 16.48 3.10
N GLY A 159 -41.10 17.72 2.65
CA GLY A 159 -40.29 18.67 3.41
C GLY A 159 -38.82 18.27 3.48
N ALA A 160 -38.27 17.62 2.46
CA ALA A 160 -36.82 17.48 2.33
C ALA A 160 -36.15 18.86 2.06
N PRO A 161 -34.93 19.11 2.55
CA PRO A 161 -34.21 20.35 2.29
C PRO A 161 -33.94 20.55 0.79
N GLU A 162 -33.88 21.81 0.37
CA GLU A 162 -33.71 22.20 -1.03
C GLU A 162 -32.28 22.59 -1.37
N TRP A 163 -31.51 22.99 -0.36
CA TRP A 163 -30.16 23.50 -0.49
C TRP A 163 -29.18 22.61 0.26
N ILE A 164 -27.95 22.55 -0.23
CA ILE A 164 -26.83 21.93 0.46
C ILE A 164 -25.63 22.87 0.43
N VAL A 165 -24.79 22.74 1.45
CA VAL A 165 -23.43 23.23 1.49
C VAL A 165 -22.52 22.02 1.32
N ARG A 166 -21.78 21.96 0.21
CA ARG A 166 -20.67 21.02 0.06
C ARG A 166 -19.42 21.73 0.55
N ALA A 167 -18.77 21.18 1.56
CA ALA A 167 -17.53 21.72 2.12
C ALA A 167 -16.40 20.69 2.07
N ASP A 168 -15.19 21.18 1.83
CA ASP A 168 -13.93 20.42 1.82
C ASP A 168 -12.88 21.26 2.57
N VAL A 169 -12.03 20.61 3.36
CA VAL A 169 -11.00 21.31 4.16
C VAL A 169 -9.67 21.27 3.41
N ARG A 170 -9.04 22.43 3.24
CA ARG A 170 -7.76 22.53 2.54
C ARG A 170 -6.66 21.87 3.37
N ALA A 171 -6.04 20.83 2.82
CA ALA A 171 -4.88 20.15 3.40
C ALA A 171 -5.08 19.86 4.91
N CYS A 172 -6.21 19.22 5.25
CA CYS A 172 -6.70 19.07 6.62
C CYS A 172 -5.62 18.58 7.60
N TYR A 173 -4.93 17.48 7.27
CA TYR A 173 -3.92 16.91 8.16
C TYR A 173 -2.67 17.77 8.23
N ASP A 174 -2.28 18.43 7.14
CA ASP A 174 -1.04 19.22 7.09
C ASP A 174 -1.20 20.59 7.78
N SER A 175 -2.43 21.08 7.93
CA SER A 175 -2.73 22.43 8.46
C SER A 175 -3.24 22.45 9.90
N LEU A 176 -3.57 21.30 10.47
CA LEU A 176 -4.20 21.20 11.79
C LEU A 176 -3.29 21.77 12.90
N SER A 177 -3.84 22.62 13.78
CA SER A 177 -3.07 23.23 14.87
C SER A 177 -2.67 22.18 15.91
N GLN A 178 -1.36 22.03 16.12
CA GLN A 178 -0.83 21.14 17.15
C GLN A 178 -1.15 21.66 18.56
N GLU A 179 -1.17 22.98 18.77
CA GLU A 179 -1.56 23.61 20.02
C GLU A 179 -3.01 23.28 20.37
N TRP A 180 -3.91 23.36 19.39
CA TRP A 180 -5.31 22.99 19.57
C TRP A 180 -5.44 21.51 19.95
N LEU A 181 -4.72 20.61 19.27
CA LEU A 181 -4.70 19.18 19.60
C LEU A 181 -4.19 18.92 21.02
N LEU A 182 -3.07 19.54 21.40
CA LEU A 182 -2.51 19.41 22.76
C LEU A 182 -3.47 19.93 23.83
N ALA A 183 -4.25 20.96 23.50
CA ALA A 183 -5.23 21.53 24.42
C ALA A 183 -6.46 20.65 24.60
N HIS A 184 -7.00 20.08 23.51
CA HIS A 184 -8.35 19.48 23.49
C HIS A 184 -8.38 17.94 23.44
N ILE A 185 -7.30 17.26 23.06
CA ILE A 185 -7.32 15.80 22.96
C ILE A 185 -7.10 15.18 24.35
N PRO A 186 -8.03 14.33 24.85
CA PRO A 186 -7.97 13.74 26.18
C PRO A 186 -7.03 12.53 26.18
N MET A 187 -5.73 12.79 26.10
CA MET A 187 -4.66 11.79 26.27
C MET A 187 -3.45 12.38 27.01
N ASP A 188 -2.41 11.58 27.21
CA ASP A 188 -1.16 12.07 27.80
C ASP A 188 -0.53 13.16 26.90
N ARG A 189 -0.60 14.40 27.37
CA ARG A 189 -0.10 15.59 26.66
C ARG A 189 1.40 15.52 26.36
N LYS A 190 2.20 14.87 27.21
CA LYS A 190 3.64 14.75 26.97
C LYS A 190 3.89 13.83 25.78
N VAL A 191 3.25 12.66 25.78
CA VAL A 191 3.40 11.70 24.67
C VAL A 191 2.78 12.21 23.37
N LEU A 192 1.62 12.89 23.43
CA LEU A 192 1.06 13.52 22.23
C LEU A 192 2.02 14.56 21.64
N ARG A 193 2.66 15.38 22.48
CA ARG A 193 3.66 16.35 22.03
C ARG A 193 4.84 15.67 21.33
N GLU A 194 5.35 14.56 21.87
CA GLU A 194 6.40 13.78 21.21
C GLU A 194 5.96 13.32 19.81
N PHE A 195 4.74 12.78 19.66
CA PHE A 195 4.26 12.34 18.36
C PHE A 195 4.10 13.49 17.34
N LEU A 196 3.72 14.68 17.79
CA LEU A 196 3.48 15.85 16.93
C LEU A 196 4.78 16.58 16.56
N LYS A 197 5.74 16.63 17.49
CA LYS A 197 7.02 17.35 17.34
C LYS A 197 8.20 16.47 16.97
N ALA A 198 7.96 15.20 16.64
CA ALA A 198 8.99 14.25 16.23
C ALA A 198 9.86 14.75 15.06
N GLY A 199 9.33 15.64 14.22
CA GLY A 199 10.02 16.10 13.01
C GLY A 199 10.04 15.02 11.93
N VAL A 200 10.70 15.35 10.82
CA VAL A 200 10.76 14.51 9.63
C VAL A 200 12.18 14.46 9.11
N ALA A 201 12.67 13.26 8.82
CA ALA A 201 13.91 13.03 8.09
C ALA A 201 13.64 12.83 6.60
N PHE A 202 14.32 13.60 5.76
CA PHE A 202 14.25 13.47 4.30
C PHE A 202 15.60 13.85 3.67
N GLY A 203 16.11 13.01 2.77
CA GLY A 203 17.34 13.29 2.04
C GLY A 203 18.57 13.55 2.92
N GLY A 204 18.68 12.86 4.06
CA GLY A 204 19.79 13.03 5.01
C GLY A 204 19.65 14.23 5.95
N GLU A 205 18.60 15.04 5.81
CA GLU A 205 18.34 16.22 6.65
C GLU A 205 17.12 16.02 7.56
N LEU A 206 17.14 16.70 8.71
CA LEU A 206 16.05 16.74 9.68
C LEU A 206 15.27 18.05 9.56
N PHE A 207 13.95 17.95 9.45
CA PHE A 207 13.02 19.06 9.33
C PHE A 207 12.06 19.07 10.52
N PRO A 208 11.88 20.20 11.22
CA PRO A 208 10.89 20.30 12.28
C PRO A 208 9.46 20.23 11.71
N THR A 209 8.52 19.80 12.56
CA THR A 209 7.08 19.78 12.26
C THR A 209 6.34 20.69 13.23
N GLU A 210 6.04 21.91 12.79
CA GLU A 210 5.34 22.91 13.64
C GLU A 210 3.82 22.84 13.52
N VAL A 211 3.30 22.33 12.40
CA VAL A 211 1.85 22.21 12.15
C VAL A 211 1.50 20.86 11.56
N GLY A 212 0.24 20.47 11.74
CA GLY A 212 -0.33 19.27 11.17
C GLY A 212 0.00 17.97 11.92
N ILE A 213 -0.51 16.88 11.37
CA ILE A 213 -0.35 15.51 11.82
C ILE A 213 0.14 14.63 10.66
N SER A 214 0.91 13.59 10.95
CA SER A 214 1.45 12.75 9.88
C SER A 214 0.37 11.92 9.19
N GLN A 215 0.38 11.94 7.86
CA GLN A 215 -0.40 11.01 7.04
C GLN A 215 0.23 9.60 7.14
N GLY A 216 -0.53 8.61 7.62
CA GLY A 216 -0.08 7.21 7.71
C GLY A 216 0.23 6.71 9.13
N ALA A 217 0.10 7.55 10.15
CA ALA A 217 0.20 7.15 11.56
C ALA A 217 -1.15 6.62 12.08
N SER A 218 -1.14 5.52 12.87
CA SER A 218 -2.37 4.86 13.36
C SER A 218 -3.24 5.77 14.23
N LEU A 219 -2.65 6.78 14.86
CA LEU A 219 -3.35 7.74 15.74
C LEU A 219 -3.99 8.90 14.94
N SER A 220 -3.43 9.25 13.78
CA SER A 220 -3.83 10.45 13.02
C SER A 220 -5.31 10.47 12.62
N PRO A 221 -5.93 9.37 12.17
CA PRO A 221 -7.36 9.37 11.85
C PRO A 221 -8.26 9.69 13.05
N ILE A 222 -7.86 9.25 14.26
CA ILE A 222 -8.59 9.53 15.49
C ILE A 222 -8.46 11.03 15.81
N LEU A 223 -7.24 11.58 15.76
CA LEU A 223 -6.99 13.01 16.02
C LEU A 223 -7.73 13.91 15.04
N GLY A 224 -7.69 13.58 13.74
CA GLY A 224 -8.38 14.34 12.71
C GLY A 224 -9.90 14.31 12.88
N ASN A 225 -10.47 13.16 13.27
CA ASN A 225 -11.90 13.07 13.56
C ASN A 225 -12.27 13.87 14.81
N MET A 226 -11.55 13.70 15.92
CA MET A 226 -11.81 14.45 17.15
C MET A 226 -11.65 15.96 16.97
N ALA A 227 -10.76 16.38 16.07
CA ALA A 227 -10.64 17.79 15.71
C ALA A 227 -11.89 18.33 15.01
N LEU A 228 -12.55 17.53 14.18
CA LEU A 228 -13.75 17.93 13.43
C LEU A 228 -15.06 17.59 14.15
N ASP A 229 -15.02 16.77 15.20
CA ASP A 229 -16.18 16.44 16.03
C ASP A 229 -16.63 17.63 16.89
N GLY A 230 -17.92 17.67 17.22
CA GLY A 230 -18.58 18.81 17.85
C GLY A 230 -19.12 19.82 16.85
N LEU A 231 -18.82 19.67 15.55
CA LEU A 231 -19.36 20.52 14.49
C LEU A 231 -20.89 20.40 14.42
N GLN A 232 -21.42 19.18 14.56
CA GLN A 232 -22.87 18.97 14.51
C GLN A 232 -23.58 19.74 15.63
N ALA A 233 -23.06 19.66 16.85
CA ALA A 233 -23.63 20.38 18.00
C ALA A 233 -23.50 21.89 17.82
N TYR A 234 -22.31 22.36 17.42
CA TYR A 234 -22.04 23.77 17.14
C TYR A 234 -23.02 24.37 16.12
N LEU A 235 -23.24 23.70 14.98
CA LEU A 235 -24.19 24.17 13.97
C LEU A 235 -25.60 24.30 14.53
N TYR A 236 -26.08 23.31 15.32
CA TYR A 236 -27.41 23.38 15.89
C TYR A 236 -27.57 24.49 16.93
N GLU A 237 -26.58 24.68 17.79
CA GLU A 237 -26.58 25.76 18.78
C GLU A 237 -26.65 27.14 18.11
N GLN A 238 -25.90 27.33 17.02
CA GLN A 238 -25.83 28.62 16.31
C GLN A 238 -27.01 28.87 15.36
N LEU A 239 -27.56 27.84 14.70
CA LEU A 239 -28.69 27.99 13.78
C LEU A 239 -30.06 28.04 14.49
N TYR A 240 -30.13 27.49 15.70
CA TYR A 240 -31.36 27.36 16.47
C TYR A 240 -31.19 27.86 17.91
N PRO A 241 -30.66 29.09 18.14
CA PRO A 241 -30.53 29.62 19.49
C PRO A 241 -31.93 29.77 20.08
N ASN A 242 -32.19 29.10 21.20
CA ASN A 242 -33.45 29.14 21.95
C ASN A 242 -34.65 28.44 21.28
N ARG A 243 -34.45 27.52 20.33
CA ARG A 243 -35.53 26.69 19.78
C ARG A 243 -35.07 25.26 19.51
N SER A 244 -36.05 24.36 19.38
CA SER A 244 -35.77 22.97 18.99
C SER A 244 -35.10 22.94 17.60
N PRO A 245 -34.00 22.17 17.43
CA PRO A 245 -33.34 22.05 16.14
C PRO A 245 -34.28 21.49 15.06
N ASP A 246 -34.33 22.16 13.90
CA ASP A 246 -34.83 21.51 12.67
C ASP A 246 -33.72 20.64 12.12
N TYR A 247 -33.80 19.33 12.40
CA TYR A 247 -32.80 18.36 11.98
C TYR A 247 -32.62 18.26 10.45
N GLY A 248 -33.53 18.81 9.64
CA GLY A 248 -33.38 18.88 8.18
C GLY A 248 -32.68 20.15 7.68
N GLY A 249 -32.59 21.21 8.49
CA GLY A 249 -31.82 22.42 8.20
C GLY A 249 -30.56 22.46 9.06
N GLY A 250 -29.39 22.22 8.46
CA GLY A 250 -28.13 22.05 9.20
C GLY A 250 -27.76 20.60 9.47
N ASP A 251 -28.34 19.64 8.74
CA ASP A 251 -28.01 18.22 8.90
C ASP A 251 -26.61 17.92 8.35
N LEU A 252 -25.66 17.60 9.24
CA LEU A 252 -24.30 17.25 8.86
C LEU A 252 -24.22 15.80 8.41
N THR A 253 -23.62 15.55 7.25
CA THR A 253 -23.09 14.24 6.83
C THR A 253 -21.61 14.40 6.51
N ARG A 254 -20.75 13.77 7.31
CA ARG A 254 -19.29 13.95 7.24
C ARG A 254 -18.57 12.62 6.99
N PHE A 255 -17.68 12.62 5.99
CA PHE A 255 -16.74 11.53 5.76
C PHE A 255 -15.32 12.11 5.79
N ALA A 256 -14.67 12.01 6.96
CA ALA A 256 -13.41 12.70 7.25
C ALA A 256 -13.56 14.23 7.14
N ASP A 257 -12.90 14.86 6.18
CA ASP A 257 -12.94 16.29 5.88
C ASP A 257 -13.96 16.67 4.79
N ASP A 258 -14.45 15.72 4.00
CA ASP A 258 -15.54 15.92 3.04
C ASP A 258 -16.89 15.98 3.79
N MET A 259 -17.61 17.10 3.64
CA MET A 259 -18.84 17.39 4.38
C MET A 259 -19.98 17.82 3.45
N ILE A 260 -21.19 17.34 3.74
CA ILE A 260 -22.45 17.88 3.23
C ILE A 260 -23.27 18.36 4.41
N ILE A 261 -23.74 19.59 4.35
CA ILE A 261 -24.68 20.15 5.33
C ILE A 261 -25.93 20.57 4.58
N THR A 262 -27.10 20.08 4.98
CA THR A 262 -28.37 20.48 4.35
C THR A 262 -28.83 21.85 4.81
N ALA A 263 -29.64 22.54 4.00
CA ALA A 263 -30.23 23.81 4.33
C ALA A 263 -31.64 23.96 3.72
N ARG A 264 -32.50 24.69 4.43
CA ARG A 264 -33.87 25.03 4.00
C ARG A 264 -33.89 26.15 2.98
N SER A 265 -32.97 27.09 3.09
CA SER A 265 -32.88 28.26 2.22
C SER A 265 -31.43 28.56 1.86
N ARG A 266 -31.24 29.34 0.79
CA ARG A 266 -29.91 29.85 0.41
C ARG A 266 -29.27 30.67 1.53
N ALA A 267 -30.04 31.56 2.17
CA ALA A 267 -29.56 32.37 3.28
C ALA A 267 -29.07 31.51 4.46
N GLN A 268 -29.77 30.41 4.76
CA GLN A 268 -29.30 29.45 5.77
C GLN A 268 -28.01 28.75 5.34
N ALA A 269 -27.88 28.39 4.05
CA ALA A 269 -26.66 27.79 3.52
C ALA A 269 -25.45 28.75 3.58
N GLU A 270 -25.65 30.04 3.30
CA GLU A 270 -24.64 31.09 3.44
C GLU A 270 -24.20 31.25 4.91
N LEU A 271 -25.16 31.29 5.84
CA LEU A 271 -24.85 31.30 7.28
C LEU A 271 -24.08 30.04 7.73
N ILE A 272 -24.45 28.85 7.23
CA ILE A 272 -23.73 27.60 7.51
C ILE A 272 -22.27 27.69 7.06
N LEU A 273 -21.98 28.29 5.90
CA LEU A 273 -20.61 28.48 5.44
C LEU A 273 -19.80 29.38 6.38
N GLU A 274 -20.37 30.50 6.84
CA GLU A 274 -19.72 31.39 7.80
C GLU A 274 -19.42 30.66 9.13
N LEU A 275 -20.38 29.89 9.63
CA LEU A 275 -20.22 29.10 10.85
C LEU A 275 -19.13 28.01 10.69
N LEU A 276 -19.08 27.36 9.52
CA LEU A 276 -18.04 26.38 9.22
C LEU A 276 -16.65 27.03 9.22
N GLU A 277 -16.50 28.21 8.61
CA GLU A 277 -15.23 28.93 8.59
C GLU A 277 -14.77 29.28 10.01
N GLN A 278 -15.66 29.79 10.86
CA GLN A 278 -15.35 30.10 12.26
C GLN A 278 -14.93 28.86 13.05
N PHE A 279 -15.67 27.76 12.90
CA PHE A 279 -15.37 26.49 13.58
C PHE A 279 -14.01 25.93 13.17
N LEU A 280 -13.69 25.96 11.87
CA LEU A 280 -12.43 25.48 11.32
C LEU A 280 -11.25 26.39 11.71
N ALA A 281 -11.43 27.71 11.69
CA ALA A 281 -10.38 28.67 12.01
C ALA A 281 -9.84 28.48 13.44
N ALA A 282 -10.71 28.19 14.41
CA ALA A 282 -10.30 27.89 15.78
C ALA A 282 -9.35 26.68 15.91
N ARG A 283 -9.34 25.79 14.91
CA ARG A 283 -8.51 24.58 14.82
C ARG A 283 -7.29 24.75 13.89
N GLY A 284 -7.08 25.94 13.35
CA GLY A 284 -6.06 26.23 12.34
C GLY A 284 -6.42 25.75 10.92
N LEU A 285 -7.67 25.34 10.70
CA LEU A 285 -8.14 24.81 9.42
C LEU A 285 -8.81 25.89 8.57
N LYS A 286 -8.81 25.69 7.25
CA LYS A 286 -9.47 26.56 6.28
C LYS A 286 -10.29 25.76 5.28
N LEU A 287 -11.38 26.35 4.80
CA LEU A 287 -12.15 25.79 3.70
C LEU A 287 -11.33 25.79 2.40
N ASN A 288 -11.57 24.78 1.58
CA ASN A 288 -11.06 24.67 0.23
C ASN A 288 -12.08 25.27 -0.75
N TRP A 289 -11.92 26.54 -1.09
CA TRP A 289 -12.86 27.28 -1.93
C TRP A 289 -12.95 26.77 -3.38
N ASP A 290 -11.94 26.05 -3.89
CA ASP A 290 -12.00 25.42 -5.21
C ASP A 290 -13.03 24.27 -5.26
N LYS A 291 -13.38 23.77 -4.08
CA LYS A 291 -14.21 22.59 -3.89
C LYS A 291 -15.48 22.89 -3.08
N THR A 292 -15.47 23.92 -2.27
CA THR A 292 -16.58 24.29 -1.38
C THR A 292 -17.58 25.16 -2.15
N TYR A 293 -18.87 24.79 -2.11
CA TYR A 293 -19.93 25.55 -2.79
C TYR A 293 -21.31 25.26 -2.20
N ILE A 294 -22.25 26.17 -2.48
CA ILE A 294 -23.69 26.00 -2.21
C ILE A 294 -24.35 25.51 -3.49
N SER A 295 -25.24 24.52 -3.40
CA SER A 295 -26.06 24.07 -4.53
C SER A 295 -27.50 23.81 -4.12
N LYS A 296 -28.43 23.99 -5.06
CA LYS A 296 -29.77 23.41 -4.95
C LYS A 296 -29.70 21.93 -5.28
N VAL A 297 -30.40 21.11 -4.51
CA VAL A 297 -30.49 19.65 -4.76
C VAL A 297 -31.06 19.35 -6.16
N SER A 298 -31.93 20.22 -6.71
CA SER A 298 -32.48 20.07 -8.06
C SER A 298 -31.49 20.39 -9.19
N LEU A 299 -30.46 21.20 -8.94
CA LEU A 299 -29.34 21.42 -9.86
C LEU A 299 -28.33 20.27 -9.78
N GLY A 300 -28.27 19.63 -8.61
CA GLY A 300 -27.44 18.48 -8.32
C GLY A 300 -26.08 18.85 -7.75
N PHE A 301 -25.40 17.84 -7.20
CA PHE A 301 -24.08 17.98 -6.61
C PHE A 301 -23.36 16.62 -6.54
N GLU A 302 -22.02 16.66 -6.47
CA GLU A 302 -21.21 15.47 -6.28
C GLU A 302 -20.79 15.31 -4.81
N PHE A 303 -20.91 14.11 -4.27
CA PHE A 303 -20.36 13.75 -2.97
C PHE A 303 -19.88 12.29 -2.97
N LEU A 304 -18.63 12.07 -2.57
CA LEU A 304 -18.04 10.73 -2.47
C LEU A 304 -18.17 9.92 -3.77
N SER A 305 -17.84 10.57 -4.89
CA SER A 305 -17.89 10.03 -6.26
C SER A 305 -19.29 9.67 -6.77
N ARG A 306 -20.35 10.15 -6.11
CA ARG A 306 -21.75 9.97 -6.50
C ARG A 306 -22.36 11.33 -6.83
N TRP A 307 -23.15 11.37 -7.89
CA TRP A 307 -23.95 12.52 -8.30
C TRP A 307 -25.35 12.39 -7.73
N TYR A 308 -25.81 13.39 -6.99
CA TYR A 308 -27.13 13.48 -6.40
C TYR A 308 -27.91 14.58 -7.09
N ARG A 309 -29.16 14.31 -7.49
CA ARG A 309 -30.05 15.33 -8.05
C ARG A 309 -31.50 15.00 -7.77
N ARG A 310 -32.30 16.00 -7.43
CA ARG A 310 -33.77 15.84 -7.36
C ARG A 310 -34.39 16.12 -8.73
N GLU A 311 -35.03 15.12 -9.30
CA GLU A 311 -35.74 15.16 -10.58
C GLU A 311 -37.19 14.75 -10.34
N ASP A 312 -38.16 15.57 -10.75
CA ASP A 312 -39.60 15.31 -10.57
C ASP A 312 -39.99 14.86 -9.15
N SER A 313 -39.39 15.50 -8.14
CA SER A 313 -39.57 15.19 -6.70
C SER A 313 -38.95 13.87 -6.22
N VAL A 314 -38.25 13.13 -7.08
CA VAL A 314 -37.51 11.92 -6.74
C VAL A 314 -36.01 12.24 -6.65
N LEU A 315 -35.33 11.69 -5.65
CA LEU A 315 -33.88 11.79 -5.56
C LEU A 315 -33.26 10.72 -6.47
N VAL A 316 -32.55 11.15 -7.51
CA VAL A 316 -31.75 10.29 -8.37
C VAL A 316 -30.29 10.37 -7.91
N VAL A 317 -29.71 9.21 -7.62
CA VAL A 317 -28.29 9.10 -7.25
C VAL A 317 -27.60 8.11 -8.18
N ARG A 318 -26.52 8.56 -8.83
CA ARG A 318 -25.77 7.76 -9.80
C ARG A 318 -24.26 7.93 -9.61
N PRO A 319 -23.40 7.07 -10.16
CA PRO A 319 -21.96 7.35 -10.24
C PRO A 319 -21.71 8.69 -10.93
N SER A 320 -20.81 9.51 -10.40
CA SER A 320 -20.45 10.79 -11.02
C SER A 320 -19.73 10.56 -12.35
N ASP A 321 -19.94 11.47 -13.32
CA ASP A 321 -19.25 11.42 -14.61
C ASP A 321 -17.72 11.48 -14.44
N GLN A 322 -17.25 12.19 -13.42
CA GLN A 322 -15.83 12.25 -13.10
C GLN A 322 -15.30 10.90 -12.61
N ALA A 323 -16.03 10.19 -11.75
CA ALA A 323 -15.64 8.85 -11.29
C ALA A 323 -15.65 7.83 -12.42
N VAL A 324 -16.65 7.88 -13.31
CA VAL A 324 -16.73 7.02 -14.50
C VAL A 324 -15.51 7.27 -15.41
N LYS A 325 -15.24 8.53 -15.77
CA LYS A 325 -14.09 8.89 -16.63
C LYS A 325 -12.75 8.49 -16.02
N ARG A 326 -12.54 8.73 -14.71
CA ARG A 326 -11.33 8.31 -14.01
C ARG A 326 -11.14 6.79 -14.08
N PHE A 327 -12.24 6.04 -13.94
CA PHE A 327 -12.19 4.59 -14.03
C PHE A 327 -11.90 4.12 -15.47
N GLU A 328 -12.54 4.70 -16.48
CA GLU A 328 -12.25 4.45 -17.90
C GLU A 328 -10.75 4.65 -18.21
N ASN A 329 -10.18 5.78 -17.78
CA ASN A 329 -8.75 6.07 -17.97
C ASN A 329 -7.85 5.05 -17.25
N SER A 330 -8.22 4.64 -16.02
CA SER A 330 -7.49 3.60 -15.28
C SER A 330 -7.55 2.25 -16.00
N LEU A 331 -8.69 1.91 -16.59
CA LEU A 331 -8.87 0.69 -17.38
C LEU A 331 -8.08 0.75 -18.69
N GLU A 332 -8.06 1.89 -19.39
CA GLU A 332 -7.27 2.06 -20.61
C GLU A 332 -5.78 1.86 -20.33
N SER A 333 -5.23 2.61 -19.36
CA SER A 333 -3.83 2.49 -18.94
C SER A 333 -3.49 1.05 -18.54
N PHE A 334 -4.37 0.40 -17.76
CA PHE A 334 -4.16 -0.97 -17.32
C PHE A 334 -4.22 -2.00 -18.47
N ILE A 335 -5.27 -2.00 -19.29
CA ILE A 335 -5.49 -3.01 -20.33
C ILE A 335 -4.46 -2.84 -21.46
N LEU A 336 -4.23 -1.60 -21.92
CA LEU A 336 -3.28 -1.35 -23.00
C LEU A 336 -1.84 -1.53 -22.55
N GLY A 337 -1.52 -1.16 -21.31
CA GLY A 337 -0.18 -1.32 -20.71
C GLY A 337 0.17 -2.73 -20.24
N HIS A 338 -0.80 -3.66 -20.15
CA HIS A 338 -0.55 -5.01 -19.63
C HIS A 338 0.39 -5.83 -20.53
N LYS A 339 1.41 -6.47 -19.92
CA LYS A 339 2.43 -7.30 -20.60
C LYS A 339 2.45 -8.77 -20.16
N GLY A 340 1.40 -9.25 -19.48
CA GLY A 340 1.32 -10.64 -18.98
C GLY A 340 0.38 -11.54 -19.79
N SER A 341 0.15 -12.75 -19.28
CA SER A 341 -0.78 -13.71 -19.88
C SER A 341 -2.22 -13.17 -19.92
N GLN A 342 -3.04 -13.77 -20.79
CA GLN A 342 -4.47 -13.50 -20.86
C GLN A 342 -5.17 -13.79 -19.52
N GLN A 343 -4.76 -14.86 -18.81
CA GLN A 343 -5.29 -15.19 -17.50
C GLN A 343 -5.04 -14.06 -16.49
N THR A 344 -3.79 -13.61 -16.38
CA THR A 344 -3.43 -12.55 -15.45
C THR A 344 -4.13 -11.24 -15.80
N LEU A 345 -4.34 -10.96 -17.10
CA LEU A 345 -5.15 -9.82 -17.54
C LEU A 345 -6.58 -9.91 -17.01
N ILE A 346 -7.26 -11.04 -17.25
CA ILE A 346 -8.65 -11.25 -16.83
C ILE A 346 -8.78 -11.17 -15.31
N GLU A 347 -7.91 -11.82 -14.56
CA GLU A 347 -7.97 -11.83 -13.09
C GLU A 347 -7.75 -10.45 -12.47
N ARG A 348 -6.77 -9.69 -12.97
CA ARG A 348 -6.50 -8.32 -12.49
C ARG A 348 -7.60 -7.34 -12.94
N LEU A 349 -8.10 -7.47 -14.16
CA LEU A 349 -9.22 -6.69 -14.66
C LEU A 349 -10.47 -6.93 -13.82
N ASN A 350 -10.80 -8.19 -13.55
CA ASN A 350 -11.95 -8.55 -12.73
C ASN A 350 -11.84 -8.02 -11.31
N ARG A 351 -10.64 -7.98 -10.71
CA ARG A 351 -10.45 -7.32 -9.41
C ARG A 351 -10.80 -5.83 -9.45
N LYS A 352 -10.33 -5.11 -10.47
CA LYS A 352 -10.68 -3.69 -10.68
C LYS A 352 -12.18 -3.49 -10.88
N LEU A 353 -12.79 -4.27 -11.79
CA LEU A 353 -14.23 -4.20 -12.09
C LEU A 353 -15.07 -4.52 -10.86
N ASN A 354 -14.80 -5.62 -10.17
CA ASN A 354 -15.57 -6.02 -8.99
C ASN A 354 -15.47 -4.99 -7.85
N GLY A 355 -14.30 -4.37 -7.66
CA GLY A 355 -14.13 -3.30 -6.67
C GLY A 355 -15.00 -2.09 -7.00
N TRP A 356 -14.94 -1.61 -8.24
CA TRP A 356 -15.71 -0.44 -8.67
C TRP A 356 -17.23 -0.73 -8.72
N GLY A 357 -17.62 -1.90 -9.23
CA GLY A 357 -19.01 -2.37 -9.23
C GLY A 357 -19.58 -2.50 -7.83
N SER A 358 -18.85 -3.10 -6.89
CA SER A 358 -19.28 -3.22 -5.49
C SER A 358 -19.46 -1.87 -4.81
N TYR A 359 -18.62 -0.88 -5.17
CA TYR A 359 -18.71 0.47 -4.63
C TYR A 359 -19.93 1.25 -5.14
N HIS A 360 -20.26 1.11 -6.42
CA HIS A 360 -21.30 1.89 -7.08
C HIS A 360 -22.67 1.19 -7.13
N ARG A 361 -22.78 -0.12 -6.92
CA ARG A 361 -24.06 -0.86 -6.97
C ARG A 361 -25.11 -0.46 -5.94
N VAL A 362 -24.77 0.44 -5.01
CA VAL A 362 -25.73 1.04 -4.06
C VAL A 362 -26.43 2.29 -4.59
N THR A 363 -26.13 2.67 -5.82
CA THR A 363 -26.72 3.81 -6.54
C THR A 363 -27.37 3.31 -7.83
N ASP A 364 -28.11 4.17 -8.52
CA ASP A 364 -28.54 3.91 -9.89
C ASP A 364 -27.33 3.93 -10.84
N ALA A 365 -26.68 2.77 -10.95
CA ALA A 365 -25.41 2.61 -11.64
C ALA A 365 -25.54 1.81 -12.95
N PHE A 366 -26.74 1.39 -13.35
CA PHE A 366 -26.94 0.46 -14.47
C PHE A 366 -26.34 1.00 -15.78
N ASP A 367 -26.64 2.25 -16.13
CA ASP A 367 -26.11 2.86 -17.35
C ASP A 367 -24.59 3.08 -17.29
N ALA A 368 -24.08 3.47 -16.12
CA ALA A 368 -22.65 3.60 -15.91
C ALA A 368 -21.94 2.24 -16.04
N PHE A 369 -22.55 1.16 -15.54
CA PHE A 369 -22.04 -0.19 -15.64
C PHE A 369 -22.00 -0.67 -17.09
N ARG A 370 -23.06 -0.43 -17.87
CA ARG A 370 -23.10 -0.71 -19.30
C ARG A 370 -22.01 0.05 -20.07
N ARG A 371 -21.85 1.33 -19.76
CA ARG A 371 -20.80 2.18 -20.37
C ARG A 371 -19.41 1.61 -20.11
N ILE A 372 -19.13 1.22 -18.87
CA ILE A 372 -17.84 0.60 -18.51
C ILE A 372 -17.66 -0.74 -19.21
N ASP A 373 -18.70 -1.59 -19.28
CA ASP A 373 -18.63 -2.87 -20.01
C ASP A 373 -18.29 -2.63 -21.49
N SER A 374 -18.92 -1.64 -22.14
CA SER A 374 -18.60 -1.25 -23.52
C SER A 374 -17.17 -0.72 -23.67
N CYS A 375 -16.71 0.11 -22.72
CA CYS A 375 -15.34 0.61 -22.69
C CYS A 375 -14.32 -0.54 -22.59
N VAL A 376 -14.54 -1.48 -21.68
CA VAL A 376 -13.69 -2.67 -21.51
C VAL A 376 -13.64 -3.49 -22.79
N GLN A 377 -14.78 -3.74 -23.44
CA GLN A 377 -14.81 -4.47 -24.71
C GLN A 377 -14.01 -3.75 -25.80
N ALA A 378 -14.20 -2.43 -25.95
CA ALA A 378 -13.47 -1.64 -26.92
C ALA A 378 -11.95 -1.66 -26.67
N LEU A 379 -11.52 -1.54 -25.41
CA LEU A 379 -10.11 -1.61 -25.01
C LEU A 379 -9.50 -2.98 -25.24
N LEU A 380 -10.22 -4.06 -24.94
CA LEU A 380 -9.77 -5.42 -25.22
C LEU A 380 -9.66 -5.67 -26.72
N ILE A 381 -10.60 -5.20 -27.54
CA ILE A 381 -10.51 -5.24 -29.01
C ILE A 381 -9.25 -4.52 -29.48
N LYS A 382 -9.04 -3.29 -29.02
CA LYS A 382 -7.85 -2.47 -29.34
C LYS A 382 -6.56 -3.22 -28.98
N LYS A 383 -6.46 -3.74 -27.75
CA LYS A 383 -5.30 -4.51 -27.28
C LYS A 383 -5.04 -5.77 -28.11
N MET A 384 -6.07 -6.57 -28.38
CA MET A 384 -5.89 -7.82 -29.15
C MET A 384 -5.53 -7.54 -30.61
N ARG A 385 -6.04 -6.45 -31.21
CA ARG A 385 -5.61 -6.02 -32.56
C ARG A 385 -4.16 -5.55 -32.58
N GLN A 386 -3.69 -4.87 -31.52
CA GLN A 386 -2.28 -4.49 -31.38
C GLN A 386 -1.35 -5.69 -31.21
N LEU A 387 -1.80 -6.74 -30.49
CA LEU A 387 -1.05 -7.98 -30.33
C LEU A 387 -1.00 -8.83 -31.61
N HIS A 388 -2.02 -8.70 -32.49
CA HIS A 388 -2.15 -9.52 -33.70
C HIS A 388 -2.34 -8.67 -34.96
N PRO A 389 -1.39 -7.78 -35.32
CA PRO A 389 -1.58 -6.79 -36.39
C PRO A 389 -1.80 -7.41 -37.77
N LYS A 390 -1.29 -8.62 -38.01
CA LYS A 390 -1.40 -9.34 -39.29
C LYS A 390 -2.62 -10.26 -39.39
N ARG A 391 -3.39 -10.47 -38.31
CA ARG A 391 -4.53 -11.40 -38.30
C ARG A 391 -5.83 -10.68 -38.63
N LYS A 392 -6.70 -11.35 -39.40
CA LYS A 392 -8.07 -10.85 -39.66
C LYS A 392 -8.85 -10.78 -38.34
N TRP A 393 -9.73 -9.79 -38.20
CA TRP A 393 -10.55 -9.58 -37.00
C TRP A 393 -11.29 -10.85 -36.57
N LYS A 394 -11.92 -11.58 -37.51
CA LYS A 394 -12.67 -12.79 -37.19
C LYS A 394 -11.80 -13.87 -36.53
N THR A 395 -10.54 -13.99 -36.94
CA THR A 395 -9.57 -14.91 -36.33
C THR A 395 -9.25 -14.50 -34.90
N ILE A 396 -9.02 -13.22 -34.66
CA ILE A 396 -8.78 -12.68 -33.31
C ILE A 396 -10.02 -12.89 -32.43
N GLN A 397 -11.21 -12.59 -32.95
CA GLN A 397 -12.47 -12.77 -32.24
C GLN A 397 -12.63 -14.23 -31.78
N ASN A 398 -12.43 -15.20 -32.68
CA ASN A 398 -12.56 -16.63 -32.36
C ASN A 398 -11.50 -17.14 -31.35
N MET A 399 -10.36 -16.45 -31.21
CA MET A 399 -9.33 -16.82 -30.23
C MET A 399 -9.70 -16.41 -28.81
N TYR A 400 -10.34 -15.25 -28.65
CA TYR A 400 -10.44 -14.56 -27.37
C TYR A 400 -11.88 -14.35 -26.88
N TRP A 401 -12.86 -14.35 -27.79
CA TRP A 401 -14.28 -14.15 -27.50
C TRP A 401 -15.10 -15.39 -27.84
N TYR A 402 -16.12 -15.64 -27.03
CA TYR A 402 -17.16 -16.65 -27.27
C TYR A 402 -18.51 -15.98 -27.29
N GLU A 403 -19.40 -16.51 -28.10
CA GLU A 403 -20.79 -16.09 -28.08
C GLU A 403 -21.56 -16.93 -27.06
N GLN A 404 -22.24 -16.25 -26.15
CA GLN A 404 -23.15 -16.86 -25.18
C GLN A 404 -24.31 -15.89 -24.97
N ASP A 405 -25.55 -16.37 -25.12
CA ASP A 405 -26.77 -15.60 -24.87
C ASP A 405 -26.82 -14.26 -25.63
N GLY A 406 -26.34 -14.26 -26.89
CA GLY A 406 -26.26 -13.04 -27.73
C GLY A 406 -25.15 -12.06 -27.33
N HIS A 407 -24.22 -12.46 -26.45
CA HIS A 407 -23.12 -11.63 -25.98
C HIS A 407 -21.76 -12.21 -26.36
N HIS A 408 -20.82 -11.32 -26.72
CA HIS A 408 -19.41 -11.68 -26.90
C HIS A 408 -18.66 -11.54 -25.58
N ILE A 409 -18.25 -12.66 -25.00
CA ILE A 409 -17.56 -12.73 -23.72
C ILE A 409 -16.07 -12.98 -23.94
N PHE A 410 -15.21 -12.09 -23.42
CA PHE A 410 -13.77 -12.32 -23.42
C PHE A 410 -13.40 -13.32 -22.32
N ALA A 411 -12.80 -14.45 -22.68
CA ALA A 411 -12.40 -15.50 -21.74
C ALA A 411 -11.20 -16.28 -22.25
N LEU A 412 -10.63 -17.15 -21.42
CA LEU A 412 -9.59 -18.08 -21.86
C LEU A 412 -10.13 -19.15 -22.79
N ARG A 413 -9.35 -19.45 -23.85
CA ARG A 413 -9.67 -20.45 -24.87
C ARG A 413 -9.95 -21.82 -24.26
N ASP A 414 -9.07 -22.26 -23.38
CA ASP A 414 -9.11 -23.61 -22.81
C ASP A 414 -9.94 -23.67 -21.52
N ASN A 415 -10.30 -22.51 -20.95
CA ASN A 415 -11.09 -22.44 -19.72
C ASN A 415 -12.01 -21.21 -19.70
N LYS A 416 -13.24 -21.40 -20.22
CA LYS A 416 -14.28 -20.36 -20.27
C LYS A 416 -14.76 -19.87 -18.89
N SER A 417 -14.44 -20.58 -17.81
CA SER A 417 -14.76 -20.09 -16.45
C SER A 417 -13.90 -18.90 -16.04
N VAL A 418 -12.73 -18.73 -16.66
CA VAL A 418 -11.88 -17.55 -16.51
C VAL A 418 -12.25 -16.55 -17.59
N ARG A 419 -13.25 -15.71 -17.28
CA ARG A 419 -13.83 -14.71 -18.19
C ARG A 419 -13.91 -13.34 -17.54
N VAL A 420 -13.96 -12.31 -18.37
CA VAL A 420 -14.14 -10.93 -17.90
C VAL A 420 -15.54 -10.76 -17.31
N ALA A 421 -15.60 -10.22 -16.10
CA ALA A 421 -16.84 -9.90 -15.41
C ALA A 421 -17.56 -8.75 -16.12
N ARG A 422 -18.89 -8.80 -16.15
CA ARG A 422 -19.74 -7.73 -16.68
C ARG A 422 -20.42 -7.02 -15.52
N LEU A 423 -20.24 -5.72 -15.45
CA LEU A 423 -20.83 -4.91 -14.40
C LEU A 423 -22.34 -4.78 -14.56
N ALA A 424 -22.86 -4.74 -15.79
CA ALA A 424 -24.30 -4.61 -16.03
C ALA A 424 -25.10 -5.83 -15.55
N GLU A 425 -24.44 -6.96 -15.28
CA GLU A 425 -25.05 -8.17 -14.70
C GLU A 425 -25.09 -8.12 -13.16
N LEU A 426 -24.44 -7.13 -12.53
CA LEU A 426 -24.48 -6.96 -11.08
C LEU A 426 -25.85 -6.41 -10.66
N GLU A 427 -26.45 -7.08 -9.69
CA GLU A 427 -27.68 -6.62 -9.05
C GLU A 427 -27.43 -5.29 -8.30
N ILE A 428 -28.25 -4.28 -8.58
CA ILE A 428 -28.27 -3.04 -7.80
C ILE A 428 -28.92 -3.34 -6.44
N THR A 429 -28.33 -2.84 -5.37
CA THR A 429 -28.74 -3.17 -4.00
C THR A 429 -28.84 -1.94 -3.13
N GLU A 430 -29.89 -1.83 -2.33
CA GLU A 430 -29.98 -0.77 -1.34
C GLU A 430 -29.12 -1.07 -0.09
N HIS A 431 -28.37 -0.08 0.39
CA HIS A 431 -27.65 -0.19 1.66
C HIS A 431 -28.51 0.28 2.83
N LYS A 432 -28.84 -0.63 3.75
CA LYS A 432 -29.49 -0.22 5.01
C LYS A 432 -28.46 0.39 5.96
N PRO A 433 -28.60 1.68 6.33
CA PRO A 433 -27.65 2.36 7.19
C PRO A 433 -27.65 1.79 8.61
N ILE A 434 -26.53 1.97 9.29
CA ILE A 434 -26.40 1.68 10.72
C ILE A 434 -27.32 2.56 11.58
N ARG A 435 -27.55 2.11 12.82
CA ARG A 435 -28.16 2.95 13.87
C ARG A 435 -27.21 4.10 14.21
N LEU A 436 -27.64 5.36 14.08
CA LEU A 436 -26.78 6.52 14.34
C LEU A 436 -26.32 6.65 15.81
N SER A 437 -27.10 6.13 16.76
CA SER A 437 -26.72 6.04 18.19
C SER A 437 -25.81 4.85 18.52
N PHE A 438 -25.41 4.06 17.52
CA PHE A 438 -24.53 2.92 17.71
C PHE A 438 -23.19 3.34 18.31
N HIS A 439 -22.79 2.69 19.41
CA HIS A 439 -21.46 2.83 20.00
C HIS A 439 -20.73 1.48 20.00
N PRO A 440 -19.59 1.33 19.30
CA PRO A 440 -18.94 0.01 19.08
C PRO A 440 -18.52 -0.71 20.37
N TYR A 441 -18.23 0.04 21.43
CA TYR A 441 -17.83 -0.52 22.72
C TYR A 441 -19.00 -0.73 23.71
N LEU A 442 -20.12 -0.01 23.54
CA LEU A 442 -21.26 -0.13 24.46
C LEU A 442 -22.32 -1.07 23.90
N ASP A 443 -22.42 -1.15 22.57
CA ASP A 443 -23.36 -1.98 21.82
C ASP A 443 -22.69 -3.21 21.17
N GLN A 444 -21.90 -3.97 21.93
CA GLN A 444 -21.10 -5.08 21.38
C GLN A 444 -21.95 -6.11 20.61
N GLY A 445 -23.16 -6.41 21.08
CA GLY A 445 -24.07 -7.34 20.37
C GLY A 445 -24.45 -6.84 18.97
N TYR A 446 -24.75 -5.54 18.84
CA TYR A 446 -25.04 -4.93 17.54
C TYR A 446 -23.79 -4.85 16.66
N TYR A 447 -22.62 -4.55 17.25
CA TYR A 447 -21.36 -4.54 16.52
C TYR A 447 -21.02 -5.92 15.93
N LEU A 448 -21.15 -6.99 16.72
CA LEU A 448 -20.94 -8.37 16.27
C LEU A 448 -21.97 -8.76 15.19
N TRP A 449 -23.23 -8.34 15.32
CA TRP A 449 -24.23 -8.53 14.28
C TRP A 449 -23.86 -7.79 12.98
N LEU A 450 -23.36 -6.56 13.06
CA LEU A 450 -22.88 -5.80 11.89
C LEU A 450 -21.72 -6.50 11.21
N GLN A 451 -20.75 -7.01 11.98
CA GLN A 451 -19.64 -7.80 11.46
C GLN A 451 -20.17 -9.03 10.72
N ARG A 452 -21.01 -9.86 11.37
CA ARG A 452 -21.62 -11.05 10.76
C ARG A 452 -22.41 -10.73 9.48
N ARG A 453 -23.18 -9.64 9.48
CA ARG A 453 -23.94 -9.19 8.31
C ARG A 453 -23.01 -8.80 7.15
N ARG A 454 -21.93 -8.07 7.42
CA ARG A 454 -20.94 -7.67 6.39
C ARG A 454 -20.18 -8.88 5.87
N ASP A 455 -19.84 -9.78 6.76
CA ASP A 455 -19.21 -11.06 6.50
C ASP A 455 -20.08 -11.95 5.59
N ASP A 456 -21.39 -12.04 5.86
CA ASP A 456 -22.35 -12.71 4.98
C ASP A 456 -22.51 -12.03 3.61
N GLN A 457 -22.37 -10.69 3.55
CA GLN A 457 -22.43 -9.91 2.31
C GLN A 457 -21.18 -10.07 1.42
N LYS A 458 -20.02 -10.46 1.97
CA LYS A 458 -18.80 -10.78 1.20
C LYS A 458 -18.91 -12.04 0.35
N VAL A 459 -19.98 -12.80 0.54
CA VAL A 459 -20.07 -14.19 0.10
C VAL A 459 -21.30 -14.38 -0.79
N SER A 460 -21.10 -14.29 -2.11
CA SER A 460 -22.16 -14.50 -3.09
C SER A 460 -22.38 -15.99 -3.41
N GLY A 461 -23.63 -16.46 -3.28
CA GLY A 461 -24.07 -17.83 -3.61
C GLY A 461 -24.19 -18.77 -2.39
N ALA A 462 -25.23 -19.62 -2.38
CA ALA A 462 -25.55 -20.53 -1.26
C ALA A 462 -24.38 -21.44 -0.85
N LYS A 463 -23.64 -21.94 -1.84
CA LYS A 463 -22.44 -22.78 -1.67
C LYS A 463 -21.33 -22.07 -0.89
N ARG A 464 -21.07 -20.81 -1.23
CA ARG A 464 -20.04 -20.01 -0.59
C ARG A 464 -20.46 -19.56 0.82
N ARG A 465 -21.75 -19.25 1.02
CA ARG A 465 -22.30 -18.95 2.35
C ARG A 465 -22.22 -20.15 3.29
N GLY A 466 -22.42 -21.37 2.79
CA GLY A 466 -22.19 -22.59 3.55
C GLY A 466 -20.75 -22.73 4.06
N ILE A 467 -19.77 -22.41 3.20
CA ILE A 467 -18.34 -22.42 3.56
C ILE A 467 -18.04 -21.36 4.63
N TRP A 468 -18.53 -20.13 4.43
CA TRP A 468 -18.32 -19.02 5.36
C TRP A 468 -18.95 -19.28 6.74
N ARG A 469 -20.19 -19.78 6.78
CA ARG A 469 -20.88 -20.15 8.03
C ARG A 469 -20.17 -21.26 8.77
N ARG A 470 -19.70 -22.29 8.06
CA ARG A 470 -18.88 -23.38 8.63
C ARG A 470 -17.63 -22.84 9.32
N GLN A 471 -17.05 -21.77 8.79
CA GLN A 471 -15.85 -21.14 9.33
C GLN A 471 -16.14 -20.05 10.37
N ALA A 472 -17.41 -19.72 10.64
CA ALA A 472 -17.80 -18.63 11.52
C ALA A 472 -17.09 -17.29 11.20
N GLY A 473 -16.86 -17.00 9.91
CA GLY A 473 -16.16 -15.80 9.45
C GLY A 473 -14.67 -15.73 9.81
N ARG A 474 -14.08 -16.86 10.19
CA ARG A 474 -12.65 -16.98 10.50
C ARG A 474 -11.87 -17.61 9.35
N CYS A 475 -10.71 -17.06 9.06
CA CYS A 475 -9.75 -17.63 8.11
C CYS A 475 -9.47 -19.08 8.52
N HIS A 476 -9.62 -20.01 7.57
CA HIS A 476 -9.41 -21.44 7.83
C HIS A 476 -7.99 -21.74 8.28
N TYR A 477 -7.03 -21.04 7.69
CA TYR A 477 -5.61 -21.26 7.94
C TYR A 477 -5.17 -20.69 9.28
N CYS A 478 -5.44 -19.40 9.53
CA CYS A 478 -4.92 -18.73 10.73
C CYS A 478 -5.93 -18.61 11.89
N GLY A 479 -7.18 -19.06 11.71
CA GLY A 479 -8.23 -19.02 12.75
C GLY A 479 -8.75 -17.62 13.12
N ARG A 480 -8.21 -16.56 12.53
CA ARG A 480 -8.58 -15.16 12.82
C ARG A 480 -9.82 -14.71 12.06
N PRO A 481 -10.65 -13.79 12.62
CA PRO A 481 -11.76 -13.20 11.89
C PRO A 481 -11.28 -12.46 10.63
N MET A 482 -12.05 -12.57 9.55
CA MET A 482 -11.74 -11.95 8.25
C MET A 482 -12.44 -10.59 8.12
N LEU A 483 -11.75 -9.52 8.55
CA LEU A 483 -12.31 -8.16 8.68
C LEU A 483 -12.75 -7.54 7.35
N PRO A 484 -13.74 -6.62 7.34
CA PRO A 484 -14.36 -6.05 6.13
C PRO A 484 -13.40 -5.53 5.05
N ASP A 485 -12.28 -4.95 5.47
CA ASP A 485 -11.22 -4.34 4.69
C ASP A 485 -10.12 -5.30 4.25
N GLN A 486 -10.12 -6.53 4.78
CA GLN A 486 -9.14 -7.55 4.45
C GLN A 486 -9.58 -8.33 3.20
N GLU A 487 -8.68 -8.41 2.23
CA GLU A 487 -8.85 -9.29 1.07
C GLU A 487 -8.89 -10.75 1.53
N ILE A 488 -9.86 -11.49 1.02
CA ILE A 488 -10.08 -12.91 1.32
C ILE A 488 -9.99 -13.75 0.05
N ARG A 489 -9.46 -14.95 0.19
CA ARG A 489 -9.31 -15.93 -0.88
C ARG A 489 -10.05 -17.20 -0.52
N LEU A 490 -10.64 -17.86 -1.53
CA LEU A 490 -11.24 -19.17 -1.38
C LEU A 490 -10.24 -20.23 -1.89
N VAL A 491 -9.78 -21.12 -1.02
CA VAL A 491 -8.82 -22.20 -1.33
C VAL A 491 -9.46 -23.57 -1.20
N GLU A 492 -8.88 -24.58 -1.84
CA GLU A 492 -9.22 -25.99 -1.59
C GLU A 492 -8.46 -26.48 -0.35
N LEU A 493 -9.14 -27.24 0.51
CA LEU A 493 -8.54 -27.86 1.70
C LEU A 493 -7.67 -29.05 1.31
N VAL A 494 -8.16 -29.85 0.37
CA VAL A 494 -7.43 -30.94 -0.26
C VAL A 494 -7.41 -30.67 -1.75
N LEU A 495 -6.23 -30.35 -2.27
CA LEU A 495 -6.02 -30.06 -3.69
C LEU A 495 -6.49 -31.24 -4.55
N GLY A 496 -7.28 -30.96 -5.59
CA GLY A 496 -7.69 -31.95 -6.58
C GLY A 496 -8.96 -32.75 -6.22
N ARG A 497 -9.51 -32.59 -5.02
CA ARG A 497 -10.84 -33.15 -4.66
C ARG A 497 -12.02 -32.30 -5.11
N GLY A 498 -11.74 -31.29 -5.93
CA GLY A 498 -12.74 -30.43 -6.53
C GLY A 498 -13.34 -29.41 -5.55
N ARG A 499 -14.14 -28.50 -6.11
CA ARG A 499 -14.61 -27.30 -5.43
C ARG A 499 -15.93 -27.52 -4.69
N THR A 500 -16.03 -28.50 -3.79
CA THR A 500 -17.22 -28.79 -2.98
C THR A 500 -17.28 -27.91 -1.71
N VAL A 501 -18.45 -27.78 -1.06
CA VAL A 501 -18.58 -26.98 0.18
C VAL A 501 -17.68 -27.54 1.28
N SER A 502 -17.56 -28.86 1.37
CA SER A 502 -16.72 -29.53 2.35
C SER A 502 -15.23 -29.33 2.09
N ASN A 503 -14.83 -29.21 0.82
CA ASN A 503 -13.42 -29.11 0.41
C ASN A 503 -12.92 -27.69 0.15
N LEU A 504 -13.73 -26.64 0.37
CA LEU A 504 -13.32 -25.25 0.15
C LEU A 504 -13.32 -24.45 1.43
N ALA A 505 -12.37 -23.54 1.61
CA ALA A 505 -12.37 -22.64 2.75
C ALA A 505 -11.83 -21.24 2.41
N TYR A 506 -12.38 -20.25 3.09
CA TYR A 506 -11.92 -18.87 3.04
C TYR A 506 -10.68 -18.68 3.91
N ILE A 507 -9.69 -17.99 3.37
CA ILE A 507 -8.51 -17.56 4.09
C ILE A 507 -8.24 -16.08 3.79
N HIS A 508 -7.43 -15.40 4.59
CA HIS A 508 -6.90 -14.10 4.19
C HIS A 508 -6.08 -14.26 2.91
N GLN A 509 -6.12 -13.26 2.04
CA GLN A 509 -5.28 -13.23 0.84
C GLN A 509 -3.79 -13.32 1.21
N SER A 510 -3.38 -12.72 2.33
CA SER A 510 -2.03 -12.84 2.90
C SER A 510 -1.72 -14.26 3.38
N CYS A 511 -2.68 -14.94 4.03
CA CYS A 511 -2.51 -16.33 4.46
C CYS A 511 -2.42 -17.31 3.28
N ALA A 512 -2.82 -16.91 2.07
CA ALA A 512 -2.74 -17.78 0.90
C ALA A 512 -1.31 -18.10 0.46
N TYR A 513 -0.33 -17.31 0.88
CA TYR A 513 1.08 -17.58 0.61
C TYR A 513 1.62 -18.70 1.50
N ASP A 514 1.17 -18.80 2.75
CA ASP A 514 1.62 -19.84 3.69
C ASP A 514 0.97 -21.22 3.41
N VAL A 515 -0.29 -21.26 2.96
CA VAL A 515 -0.97 -22.52 2.57
C VAL A 515 -0.28 -23.21 1.38
N VAL A 516 0.36 -22.43 0.49
CA VAL A 516 1.11 -22.97 -0.65
C VAL A 516 2.44 -23.59 -0.19
N ILE A 517 2.98 -23.16 0.96
CA ILE A 517 4.24 -23.63 1.53
C ILE A 517 4.04 -24.97 2.27
N GLU A 518 2.91 -25.16 2.97
CA GLU A 518 2.61 -26.43 3.66
C GLU A 518 2.09 -27.55 2.73
N GLY A 519 1.56 -27.20 1.55
CA GLY A 519 0.95 -28.15 0.61
C GLY A 519 1.89 -28.77 -0.44
N LYS A 520 3.21 -28.56 -0.34
CA LYS A 520 4.21 -29.12 -1.26
C LYS A 520 5.47 -29.61 -0.54
N GLU A 521 5.43 -30.84 0.00
CA GLU A 521 6.55 -31.75 -0.24
C GLU A 521 6.28 -32.42 -1.59
N GLY A 522 6.96 -31.94 -2.64
CA GLY A 522 6.75 -32.40 -4.01
C GLY A 522 6.79 -31.24 -5.00
N ASP A 523 8.02 -30.92 -5.38
CA ASP A 523 8.49 -30.28 -6.61
C ASP A 523 7.75 -29.05 -7.21
N SER A 524 8.60 -28.14 -7.67
CA SER A 524 8.40 -27.00 -8.58
C SER A 524 7.08 -26.96 -9.37
N SER A 525 6.38 -25.83 -9.47
CA SER A 525 6.77 -24.76 -10.39
C SER A 525 6.27 -23.40 -9.91
N GLY A 526 7.22 -22.55 -9.52
CA GLY A 526 7.02 -21.11 -9.60
C GLY A 526 7.01 -20.70 -11.08
N LEU A 527 6.36 -19.56 -11.36
CA LEU A 527 6.65 -18.85 -12.60
C LEU A 527 8.11 -18.42 -12.55
N ASP A 528 8.89 -19.06 -13.40
CA ASP A 528 10.31 -18.81 -13.58
C ASP A 528 10.51 -17.40 -14.16
N VAL A 529 11.26 -16.58 -13.43
CA VAL A 529 11.58 -15.20 -13.80
C VAL A 529 12.41 -15.18 -15.09
N LEU A 530 13.13 -16.27 -15.41
CA LEU A 530 13.87 -16.42 -16.66
C LEU A 530 12.91 -16.48 -17.87
N THR A 531 11.75 -17.12 -17.77
CA THR A 531 10.78 -17.21 -18.88
C THR A 531 10.05 -15.89 -19.18
N LEU A 532 10.07 -14.91 -18.27
CA LEU A 532 9.58 -13.54 -18.49
C LEU A 532 10.70 -12.56 -18.87
N LEU A 533 11.95 -12.98 -18.71
CA LEU A 533 13.15 -12.27 -19.15
C LEU A 533 13.65 -12.76 -20.52
N ASP A 534 13.12 -13.84 -21.08
CA ASP A 534 13.42 -14.35 -22.43
C ASP A 534 13.32 -13.32 -23.58
N GLY A 535 12.74 -12.13 -23.34
CA GLY A 535 12.75 -10.99 -24.29
C GLY A 535 13.60 -9.78 -23.89
N VAL A 536 14.33 -9.84 -22.78
CA VAL A 536 15.22 -8.78 -22.24
C VAL A 536 16.60 -9.33 -21.85
N THR A 537 16.76 -10.66 -21.75
CA THR A 537 18.02 -11.37 -21.55
C THR A 537 18.46 -12.14 -22.79
N GLU A 538 18.18 -11.63 -24.00
CA GLU A 538 19.20 -11.87 -25.01
C GLU A 538 20.44 -11.11 -24.52
N PRO A 539 21.59 -11.78 -24.25
CA PRO A 539 22.83 -11.04 -24.38
C PRO A 539 22.77 -10.39 -25.76
N VAL A 540 23.19 -9.12 -25.85
CA VAL A 540 23.77 -8.68 -27.12
C VAL A 540 24.72 -9.81 -27.50
N ARG A 541 24.46 -10.51 -28.60
CA ARG A 541 25.38 -11.56 -29.07
C ARG A 541 26.77 -10.92 -29.14
N GLY A 542 27.65 -11.31 -28.24
CA GLY A 542 28.97 -10.71 -28.11
C GLY A 542 29.63 -11.09 -26.78
N LEU A 543 30.38 -12.19 -26.83
CA LEU A 543 31.52 -12.55 -25.98
C LEU A 543 31.28 -12.73 -24.46
N GLU A 544 31.14 -13.98 -24.04
CA GLU A 544 31.39 -14.42 -22.65
C GLU A 544 32.80 -13.99 -22.22
N ASP A 545 32.99 -13.45 -21.00
CA ASP A 545 34.33 -13.17 -20.44
C ASP A 545 35.14 -14.47 -20.44
N PRO A 546 36.14 -14.60 -21.32
CA PRO A 546 36.83 -15.86 -21.52
C PRO A 546 37.70 -16.24 -20.32
N TYR A 547 37.93 -15.31 -19.38
CA TYR A 547 38.75 -15.53 -18.19
C TYR A 547 37.93 -15.70 -16.91
N TRP A 548 36.61 -15.83 -17.02
CA TRP A 548 35.70 -15.97 -15.88
C TRP A 548 36.08 -17.12 -14.95
N ASP A 549 36.39 -18.29 -15.50
CA ASP A 549 36.75 -19.47 -14.69
C ASP A 549 38.06 -19.24 -13.91
N LEU A 550 39.01 -18.51 -14.49
CA LEU A 550 40.24 -18.12 -13.80
C LEU A 550 39.95 -17.14 -12.67
N ARG A 551 39.05 -16.18 -12.89
CA ARG A 551 38.59 -15.22 -11.87
C ARG A 551 37.98 -15.95 -10.68
N GLU A 552 37.19 -16.99 -10.95
CA GLU A 552 36.51 -17.78 -9.93
C GLU A 552 37.50 -18.61 -9.06
N VAL A 553 38.58 -19.09 -9.66
CA VAL A 553 39.68 -19.74 -8.91
C VAL A 553 40.31 -18.78 -7.90
N PHE A 554 40.59 -17.54 -8.28
CA PHE A 554 41.14 -16.54 -7.35
C PHE A 554 40.12 -16.12 -6.27
N ARG A 555 38.83 -16.06 -6.62
CA ARG A 555 37.75 -15.75 -5.67
C ARG A 555 37.65 -16.80 -4.57
N LEU A 556 37.75 -18.08 -4.94
CA LEU A 556 37.69 -19.21 -4.00
C LEU A 556 39.00 -19.43 -3.24
N CYS A 557 40.12 -18.92 -3.77
CA CYS A 557 41.41 -19.09 -3.12
C CYS A 557 41.55 -18.25 -1.84
N ARG A 558 41.86 -18.92 -0.74
CA ARG A 558 42.12 -18.31 0.58
C ARG A 558 43.60 -18.22 0.92
N GLN A 559 44.49 -18.70 0.04
CA GLN A 559 45.92 -18.73 0.31
C GLN A 559 46.55 -17.33 0.07
N PRO A 560 47.56 -16.94 0.87
CA PRO A 560 48.23 -15.65 0.70
C PRO A 560 49.11 -15.59 -0.56
N SER A 561 49.50 -16.74 -1.11
CA SER A 561 50.24 -16.85 -2.36
C SER A 561 49.71 -18.04 -3.16
N VAL A 562 49.61 -17.89 -4.48
CA VAL A 562 49.15 -18.92 -5.42
C VAL A 562 50.15 -18.98 -6.55
N THR A 563 50.64 -20.18 -6.88
CA THR A 563 51.49 -20.37 -8.06
C THR A 563 50.72 -21.18 -9.08
N LEU A 564 50.61 -20.67 -10.31
CA LEU A 564 50.00 -21.37 -11.44
C LEU A 564 51.01 -21.47 -12.57
N THR A 565 51.08 -22.63 -13.20
CA THR A 565 51.72 -22.81 -14.50
C THR A 565 50.80 -22.32 -15.61
N PHE A 566 51.35 -21.97 -16.78
CA PHE A 566 50.54 -21.54 -17.92
C PHE A 566 49.57 -22.65 -18.36
N GLN A 567 50.02 -23.90 -18.35
CA GLN A 567 49.18 -25.07 -18.64
C GLN A 567 48.00 -25.22 -17.66
N GLU A 568 48.19 -24.89 -16.39
CA GLU A 568 47.09 -24.90 -15.42
C GLU A 568 46.09 -23.78 -15.70
N ILE A 569 46.57 -22.59 -16.10
CA ILE A 569 45.71 -21.46 -16.47
C ILE A 569 44.90 -21.81 -17.73
N GLU A 570 45.52 -22.38 -18.74
CA GLU A 570 44.88 -22.85 -19.98
C GLU A 570 43.81 -23.91 -19.70
N ARG A 571 44.09 -24.84 -18.78
CA ARG A 571 43.10 -25.84 -18.35
C ARG A 571 41.92 -25.22 -17.61
N ILE A 572 42.14 -24.14 -16.88
CA ILE A 572 41.10 -23.43 -16.13
C ILE A 572 40.19 -22.65 -17.09
N ILE A 573 40.76 -21.92 -18.05
CA ILE A 573 39.99 -21.08 -19.00
C ILE A 573 39.42 -21.88 -20.17
N GLY A 574 39.90 -23.10 -20.39
CA GLY A 574 39.39 -24.02 -21.40
C GLY A 574 39.94 -23.79 -22.83
N PHE A 575 40.95 -22.93 -22.99
CA PHE A 575 41.65 -22.68 -24.25
C PHE A 575 43.13 -22.36 -24.00
N GLU A 576 43.95 -22.47 -25.06
CA GLU A 576 45.38 -22.12 -24.99
C GLU A 576 45.56 -20.61 -24.87
N LEU A 577 46.46 -20.17 -23.99
CA LEU A 577 46.83 -18.77 -23.85
C LEU A 577 47.50 -18.33 -25.15
N ASP A 578 47.21 -17.11 -25.58
CA ASP A 578 47.80 -16.57 -26.79
C ASP A 578 49.34 -16.57 -26.70
N TRP A 579 50.00 -16.60 -27.86
CA TRP A 579 51.45 -16.70 -27.93
C TRP A 579 52.14 -15.56 -27.17
N GLU A 580 51.53 -14.37 -27.09
CA GLU A 580 52.01 -13.21 -26.35
C GLU A 580 52.24 -13.51 -24.87
N ALA A 581 51.41 -14.36 -24.26
CA ALA A 581 51.55 -14.78 -22.86
C ALA A 581 52.90 -15.48 -22.58
N ARG A 582 53.50 -16.09 -23.61
CA ARG A 582 54.76 -16.84 -23.52
C ARG A 582 56.00 -16.01 -23.75
N TYR A 583 55.88 -14.88 -24.44
CA TYR A 583 57.03 -14.09 -24.87
C TYR A 583 57.05 -12.65 -24.33
N PHE A 584 55.91 -12.12 -23.87
CA PHE A 584 55.81 -10.75 -23.38
C PHE A 584 55.25 -10.70 -21.96
N GLN A 585 56.02 -10.10 -21.05
CA GLN A 585 55.56 -9.89 -19.68
C GLN A 585 54.32 -8.98 -19.65
N ALA A 586 54.23 -8.00 -20.56
CA ALA A 586 53.13 -7.03 -20.64
C ALA A 586 51.72 -7.68 -20.68
N PHE A 587 51.57 -8.82 -21.36
CA PHE A 587 50.30 -9.59 -21.42
C PHE A 587 49.73 -9.87 -20.01
N TRP A 588 50.59 -10.07 -19.03
CA TRP A 588 50.22 -10.44 -17.67
C TRP A 588 49.99 -9.23 -16.74
N PHE A 589 50.27 -8.00 -17.17
CA PHE A 589 50.19 -6.80 -16.32
C PHE A 589 49.26 -5.72 -16.88
N ASP A 590 48.58 -5.96 -18.00
CA ASP A 590 47.81 -4.94 -18.71
C ASP A 590 46.62 -4.41 -17.86
N GLU A 591 46.43 -3.08 -17.82
CA GLU A 591 45.46 -2.38 -16.98
C GLU A 591 44.55 -1.46 -17.82
N ALA A 592 43.34 -1.95 -18.10
CA ALA A 592 42.13 -1.20 -18.50
C ALA A 592 41.87 -0.97 -20.02
N PRO A 593 40.58 -0.83 -20.41
CA PRO A 593 40.13 -0.78 -21.80
C PRO A 593 40.33 0.61 -22.42
N ALA A 594 40.82 0.63 -23.66
CA ALA A 594 40.71 1.70 -24.65
C ALA A 594 40.84 3.15 -24.15
N TYR A 595 42.07 3.60 -23.83
CA TYR A 595 42.45 5.01 -23.93
C TYR A 595 43.57 5.17 -24.97
N VAL A 596 43.17 5.33 -26.23
CA VAL A 596 44.10 5.60 -27.34
C VAL A 596 44.26 7.12 -27.45
N GLY A 597 45.11 7.70 -26.59
CA GLY A 597 45.50 9.10 -26.63
C GLY A 597 46.94 9.24 -27.12
N SER A 598 47.25 10.30 -27.88
CA SER A 598 48.59 10.58 -28.45
C SER A 598 49.71 10.78 -27.41
N GLN A 599 49.34 10.97 -26.15
CA GLN A 599 50.26 11.04 -25.02
C GLN A 599 50.67 9.65 -24.51
N TRP A 600 49.79 8.65 -24.64
CA TRP A 600 50.01 7.27 -24.24
C TRP A 600 51.00 6.54 -25.15
N GLU A 601 50.92 6.75 -26.48
CA GLU A 601 51.88 6.22 -27.46
C GLU A 601 53.32 6.73 -27.25
N LYS A 602 53.48 7.90 -26.62
CA LYS A 602 54.79 8.47 -26.31
C LYS A 602 55.40 7.93 -25.02
N GLU A 603 54.57 7.60 -24.03
CA GLU A 603 55.04 7.08 -22.74
C GLU A 603 55.36 5.58 -22.79
N PHE A 604 54.74 4.82 -23.70
CA PHE A 604 54.89 3.35 -23.77
C PHE A 604 55.15 2.83 -25.20
N PRO A 605 56.31 3.16 -25.82
CA PRO A 605 56.58 2.94 -27.25
C PRO A 605 56.77 1.47 -27.68
N PHE A 606 56.78 0.52 -26.74
CA PHE A 606 56.92 -0.91 -26.99
C PHE A 606 55.60 -1.70 -26.97
N HIS A 607 54.46 -1.02 -26.78
CA HIS A 607 53.12 -1.65 -26.79
C HIS A 607 52.42 -1.64 -28.16
N ALA A 608 53.18 -1.48 -29.25
CA ALA A 608 52.65 -1.46 -30.62
C ALA A 608 52.38 -2.89 -31.16
N VAL A 609 51.46 -3.61 -30.55
CA VAL A 609 50.83 -4.80 -31.14
C VAL A 609 49.32 -4.62 -31.00
N GLU A 610 48.62 -4.50 -32.12
CA GLU A 610 47.15 -4.56 -32.12
C GLU A 610 46.73 -5.96 -31.63
N PRO A 611 46.07 -6.08 -30.46
CA PRO A 611 45.63 -7.37 -29.97
C PRO A 611 44.65 -8.02 -30.95
N SER A 612 44.54 -9.35 -30.92
CA SER A 612 43.52 -10.05 -31.71
C SER A 612 42.14 -9.45 -31.44
N ARG A 613 41.29 -9.30 -32.47
CA ARG A 613 39.98 -8.61 -32.36
C ARG A 613 39.00 -9.23 -31.33
N GLN A 614 39.32 -10.39 -30.76
CA GLN A 614 38.56 -11.02 -29.68
C GLN A 614 38.92 -10.47 -28.27
N ALA A 615 40.04 -9.77 -28.11
CA ALA A 615 40.55 -9.28 -26.81
C ALA A 615 40.16 -7.83 -26.47
N ALA A 616 39.35 -7.16 -27.29
CA ALA A 616 39.06 -5.73 -27.12
C ALA A 616 38.23 -5.38 -25.88
N GLU A 617 37.60 -6.35 -25.22
CA GLU A 617 36.73 -6.11 -24.04
C GLU A 617 37.22 -6.74 -22.73
N TYR A 618 38.11 -7.74 -22.75
CA TYR A 618 38.50 -8.50 -21.54
C TYR A 618 40.01 -8.76 -21.45
N VAL A 619 40.61 -8.31 -20.34
CA VAL A 619 42.03 -8.49 -20.04
C VAL A 619 42.19 -9.57 -18.98
N ILE A 620 43.04 -10.57 -19.23
CA ILE A 620 43.25 -11.71 -18.33
C ILE A 620 43.66 -11.27 -16.91
N ALA A 621 44.38 -10.14 -16.79
CA ALA A 621 44.82 -9.62 -15.52
C ALA A 621 43.70 -9.23 -14.54
N ASP A 622 42.50 -8.94 -15.06
CA ASP A 622 41.35 -8.65 -14.23
C ASP A 622 40.89 -9.87 -13.41
N ALA A 623 41.21 -11.10 -13.85
CA ALA A 623 40.84 -12.33 -13.17
C ALA A 623 41.40 -12.40 -11.73
N TRP A 624 42.65 -12.02 -11.51
CA TRP A 624 43.27 -12.04 -10.17
C TRP A 624 43.21 -10.69 -9.46
N ARG A 625 43.34 -9.58 -10.19
CA ARG A 625 43.32 -8.23 -9.62
C ARG A 625 41.99 -7.92 -8.94
N SER A 626 40.88 -8.23 -9.59
CA SER A 626 39.53 -8.03 -9.03
C SER A 626 39.29 -8.79 -7.72
N GLN A 627 40.12 -9.80 -7.43
CA GLN A 627 40.05 -10.62 -6.22
C GLN A 627 41.14 -10.25 -5.18
N GLY A 628 41.91 -9.19 -5.42
CA GLY A 628 42.94 -8.65 -4.52
C GLY A 628 44.29 -9.36 -4.59
N TYR A 629 44.56 -10.08 -5.68
CA TYR A 629 45.85 -10.68 -5.97
C TYR A 629 46.62 -9.84 -6.99
N ARG A 630 47.93 -9.78 -6.85
CA ARG A 630 48.85 -9.25 -7.86
C ARG A 630 49.89 -10.29 -8.23
N ILE A 631 50.55 -10.13 -9.37
CA ILE A 631 51.71 -10.96 -9.71
C ILE A 631 52.89 -10.52 -8.86
N GLN A 632 53.42 -11.45 -8.07
CA GLN A 632 54.66 -11.28 -7.32
C GLN A 632 55.88 -11.67 -8.17
N ARG A 633 55.77 -12.71 -8.99
CA ARG A 633 56.85 -13.17 -9.88
C ARG A 633 56.28 -13.83 -11.12
N LEU A 634 56.79 -13.47 -12.29
CA LEU A 634 56.49 -14.06 -13.58
C LEU A 634 57.76 -14.69 -14.17
N ASP A 635 57.73 -15.99 -14.44
CA ASP A 635 58.82 -16.74 -15.07
C ASP A 635 58.33 -17.26 -16.42
N LEU A 636 58.64 -16.51 -17.48
CA LEU A 636 58.25 -16.88 -18.85
C LEU A 636 59.01 -18.10 -19.36
N THR A 637 60.27 -18.31 -18.91
CA THR A 637 61.13 -19.41 -19.39
C THR A 637 60.59 -20.77 -18.96
N HIS A 638 59.98 -20.83 -17.78
CA HIS A 638 59.37 -22.04 -17.24
C HIS A 638 57.84 -22.02 -17.26
N GLY A 639 57.22 -20.96 -17.79
CA GLY A 639 55.78 -20.79 -17.91
C GLY A 639 55.05 -20.79 -16.56
N LYS A 640 55.53 -20.00 -15.59
CA LYS A 640 54.98 -19.95 -14.22
C LYS A 640 54.69 -18.53 -13.75
N VAL A 641 53.58 -18.35 -13.05
CA VAL A 641 53.21 -17.10 -12.39
C VAL A 641 52.94 -17.36 -10.92
N VAL A 642 53.56 -16.54 -10.07
CA VAL A 642 53.31 -16.50 -8.63
C VAL A 642 52.51 -15.24 -8.35
N PHE A 643 51.30 -15.43 -7.83
CA PHE A 643 50.41 -14.39 -7.38
C PHE A 643 50.48 -14.26 -5.87
N HIS A 644 50.54 -13.03 -5.37
CA HIS A 644 50.48 -12.73 -3.96
C HIS A 644 49.25 -11.88 -3.66
N ARG A 645 48.55 -12.22 -2.58
CA ARG A 645 47.39 -11.48 -2.13
C ARG A 645 47.85 -10.22 -1.39
N GLU A 646 47.58 -9.06 -1.95
CA GLU A 646 47.89 -7.78 -1.30
C GLU A 646 46.74 -7.29 -0.42
N VAL A 647 45.50 -7.57 -0.82
CA VAL A 647 44.31 -7.11 -0.09
C VAL A 647 43.57 -8.30 0.50
N TYR A 648 43.56 -8.38 1.82
CA TYR A 648 42.77 -9.34 2.57
C TYR A 648 41.37 -8.77 2.79
N GLY A 649 40.34 -9.46 2.31
CA GLY A 649 38.96 -8.98 2.42
C GLY A 649 38.44 -8.17 1.23
N THR A 650 39.16 -8.12 0.09
CA THR A 650 38.56 -7.84 -1.22
C THR A 650 37.66 -8.99 -1.63
N VAL A 651 36.55 -9.11 -0.92
CA VAL A 651 35.34 -9.64 -1.51
C VAL A 651 34.74 -8.43 -2.19
N GLY A 652 34.62 -8.49 -3.52
CA GLY A 652 33.97 -7.45 -4.31
C GLY A 652 32.72 -6.96 -3.61
N LEU A 653 32.48 -5.64 -3.71
CA LEU A 653 31.32 -4.92 -3.19
C LEU A 653 30.19 -5.91 -2.90
N THR A 654 30.04 -6.27 -1.62
CA THR A 654 28.96 -7.19 -1.25
C THR A 654 27.72 -6.33 -1.27
N ILE A 655 27.20 -6.11 -2.48
CA ILE A 655 25.86 -5.63 -2.69
C ILE A 655 25.02 -6.65 -1.92
N PRO A 656 24.29 -6.22 -0.86
CA PRO A 656 23.47 -7.10 -0.08
C PRO A 656 22.69 -8.00 -1.04
N PRO A 657 22.65 -9.32 -0.83
CA PRO A 657 21.94 -10.24 -1.72
C PRO A 657 20.52 -9.75 -2.05
N VAL A 658 19.88 -9.00 -1.14
CA VAL A 658 18.63 -8.25 -1.33
C VAL A 658 18.59 -7.30 -2.54
N LEU A 659 19.69 -6.63 -2.89
CA LEU A 659 19.79 -5.65 -3.99
C LEU A 659 20.17 -6.30 -5.33
N LEU A 660 20.68 -7.55 -5.34
CA LEU A 660 20.99 -8.32 -6.55
C LEU A 660 19.98 -9.45 -6.84
N GLN A 661 19.33 -9.99 -5.81
CA GLN A 661 18.45 -11.17 -5.87
C GLN A 661 16.97 -10.79 -5.75
N GLY A 662 16.68 -9.49 -5.64
CA GLY A 662 15.32 -8.95 -5.59
C GLY A 662 15.21 -7.72 -6.44
N ARG A 663 14.02 -7.50 -7.03
CA ARG A 663 13.68 -6.16 -7.49
C ARG A 663 13.77 -5.23 -6.28
N ILE A 664 14.58 -4.18 -6.36
CA ILE A 664 14.36 -3.01 -5.50
C ILE A 664 12.90 -2.61 -5.75
N SER A 665 12.13 -2.46 -4.67
CA SER A 665 10.73 -2.08 -4.81
C SER A 665 10.65 -0.80 -5.65
N GLU A 666 9.57 -0.62 -6.43
CA GLU A 666 9.37 0.64 -7.18
C GLU A 666 9.50 1.86 -6.25
N ASN A 667 9.10 1.71 -4.97
CA ASN A 667 9.35 2.70 -3.92
C ASN A 667 10.84 2.98 -3.69
N ALA A 668 11.69 1.97 -3.54
CA ALA A 668 13.12 2.17 -3.29
C ALA A 668 13.84 2.77 -4.51
N ALA A 669 13.48 2.36 -5.73
CA ALA A 669 13.99 2.97 -6.96
C ALA A 669 13.53 4.44 -7.11
N HIS A 670 12.26 4.72 -6.78
CA HIS A 670 11.70 6.06 -6.79
C HIS A 670 12.32 6.95 -5.71
N GLU A 671 12.54 6.44 -4.51
CA GLU A 671 13.24 7.16 -3.42
C GLU A 671 14.66 7.53 -3.84
N ALA A 672 15.42 6.60 -4.41
CA ALA A 672 16.77 6.87 -4.87
C ALA A 672 16.78 7.91 -6.00
N THR A 673 15.94 7.74 -7.02
CA THR A 673 15.83 8.68 -8.15
C THR A 673 15.45 10.08 -7.68
N THR A 674 14.49 10.17 -6.77
CA THR A 674 14.01 11.43 -6.19
C THR A 674 15.05 12.08 -5.30
N PHE A 675 15.80 11.28 -4.53
CA PHE A 675 16.92 11.77 -3.73
C PHE A 675 18.02 12.36 -4.61
N PHE A 676 18.41 11.67 -5.68
CA PHE A 676 19.41 12.18 -6.62
C PHE A 676 18.91 13.41 -7.39
N ALA A 677 17.64 13.44 -7.81
CA ALA A 677 17.04 14.62 -8.44
C ALA A 677 17.02 15.84 -7.48
N TYR A 678 16.76 15.63 -6.19
CA TYR A 678 16.86 16.67 -5.17
C TYR A 678 18.30 17.17 -5.02
N LEU A 679 19.29 16.26 -4.95
CA LEU A 679 20.71 16.63 -4.84
C LEU A 679 21.17 17.43 -6.06
N ILE A 680 20.84 16.97 -7.27
CA ILE A 680 21.14 17.66 -8.54
C ILE A 680 20.57 19.08 -8.51
N LYS A 681 19.30 19.23 -8.13
CA LYS A 681 18.63 20.54 -8.08
C LYS A 681 19.21 21.46 -6.99
N LYS A 682 19.53 20.92 -5.81
CA LYS A 682 20.01 21.70 -4.66
C LYS A 682 21.45 22.17 -4.85
N TYR A 683 22.30 21.32 -5.41
CA TYR A 683 23.72 21.58 -5.57
C TYR A 683 24.11 22.00 -6.99
N GLY A 684 23.16 22.01 -7.94
CA GLY A 684 23.40 22.42 -9.32
C GLY A 684 24.35 21.50 -10.09
N LEU A 685 24.27 20.19 -9.84
CA LEU A 685 25.17 19.16 -10.40
C LEU A 685 24.80 18.73 -11.82
#